data_AF-A0A9X9QDX8-F1
#
_entry.id   AF-A0A9X9QDX8-F1
#
_cell.length_a   1.000
_cell.length_b   1.000
_cell.length_c   1.000
_cell.angle_alpha   90.00
_cell.angle_beta   90.00
_cell.angle_gamma   90.00
#
_symmetry.space_group_name_H-M   'P 1'
#
loop_
_entity.id
_entity.type
_entity.pdbx_description
1 polymer ?
#
loop_
_entity_poly.entity_id
_entity_poly.type
_entity_poly.pdbx_seq_one_letter_code
_entity_poly.pdbx_strand_id
1 'polypeptide(L)'
;MSLAKKVPVDPADVLATKTPMARRKVLLRRKTDSATGKIAGGTQGTSFSLDAMGFGESGRSIFVIVAAHGATSGTNTIRMLAAGLNVIDLQAQLAPFLAAHYLQPIPRIPLFTTKLSRFPSIYLSPASIDELHSQLAPALSKPRHRTMVLSEAAKKVATEFLIPDEQVQKIVSEFISQLKEGLEKNATTMSQIPTYVTSVPNGTEKGLFLAVDLGGTNFRVCSIQLNGDSTFNLIQSKVPIPKDLMVAKTAKELFYFLAKQIELFLKDHHEEHFAAYTQRRQTLSTLQGYREVHIFRLGFTFSFPIHQTGINKGTLMRWTKGFDIPDAIGQDVCALLQHEIDLLGLPVKVAALVNDTVGTLMARSYTAPGKTKTLLGAIFGTGTNGAYMENLSAITKPLEGHVDRSTGEMVINTEWGSFDNHLKVLPTTIYDAILDRESVNPGLQMFEKRISGMFLGEILRITLVKLMNDPTVPLFQDDNSASNDYHSTTTVDAQSPLFKKWAVDSSILSIAEADNSLGLRALRQEIEKSLGVSAASLEDAQAVKLIANAIGKRAARLAGSALAAVIIHTERLEQITGKTSNIPSTSDISQNLRKLELGSAASATLKKLAEASGLTINEEDFVDIGVDGSLVEFYPGFEEYMREAIRAIEAIGVIGERRIRIGISKDGSGVGAALIALVAAEMELREGAETDPVEITRPDKFEAHNDSLYESGTKQHVIPPW
;
A
#
# COMPACT_ATOMS: atom_id res chain seq x y z
N MET A 1 -41.39 -13.22 40.69
CA MET A 1 -40.93 -14.01 41.85
C MET A 1 -39.40 -14.04 41.79
N SER A 2 -38.70 -13.18 42.56
CA SER A 2 -37.99 -13.52 43.81
C SER A 2 -36.77 -14.44 43.57
N LEU A 3 -35.54 -14.18 44.00
CA LEU A 3 -35.04 -13.31 45.07
C LEU A 3 -33.50 -13.17 44.96
N ALA A 4 -33.00 -12.03 45.44
CA ALA A 4 -31.59 -11.67 45.64
C ALA A 4 -30.91 -12.41 46.81
N LYS A 5 -29.57 -12.31 46.87
CA LYS A 5 -28.66 -12.25 48.05
C LYS A 5 -27.21 -12.48 47.56
N LYS A 6 -26.13 -11.92 48.11
CA LYS A 6 -25.83 -10.90 49.13
C LYS A 6 -24.31 -10.65 49.06
N VAL A 7 -23.90 -9.41 49.27
CA VAL A 7 -22.52 -8.98 49.59
C VAL A 7 -22.17 -9.38 51.04
N PRO A 8 -20.87 -9.46 51.39
CA PRO A 8 -20.41 -8.85 52.64
C PRO A 8 -19.20 -7.91 52.47
N VAL A 9 -19.28 -6.78 53.18
CA VAL A 9 -18.24 -5.80 53.55
C VAL A 9 -18.00 -6.03 55.07
N ASP A 10 -16.78 -6.10 55.60
CA ASP A 10 -15.93 -5.07 56.28
C ASP A 10 -15.04 -5.83 57.32
N PRO A 11 -14.09 -5.27 58.12
CA PRO A 11 -13.55 -3.90 58.19
C PRO A 11 -12.01 -3.72 58.43
N ALA A 12 -11.56 -2.51 58.06
CA ALA A 12 -10.69 -1.53 58.76
C ALA A 12 -9.25 -1.81 59.32
N ASP A 13 -8.46 -0.72 59.18
CA ASP A 13 -7.33 -0.21 59.98
C ASP A 13 -5.89 -0.72 59.71
N VAL A 14 -4.80 0.09 59.67
CA VAL A 14 -4.52 1.52 59.92
C VAL A 14 -3.09 1.88 59.43
N LEU A 15 -2.88 3.15 59.10
CA LEU A 15 -1.65 3.96 58.92
C LEU A 15 -0.25 3.31 58.93
N ALA A 16 0.59 3.72 57.96
CA ALA A 16 1.93 4.26 58.26
C ALA A 16 2.51 5.10 57.10
N THR A 17 2.98 6.28 57.47
CA THR A 17 3.73 7.29 56.71
C THR A 17 5.13 6.81 56.30
N LYS A 18 5.66 7.33 55.18
CA LYS A 18 7.05 7.85 55.04
C LYS A 18 7.40 8.28 53.60
N THR A 19 7.56 9.59 53.42
CA THR A 19 8.54 10.20 52.50
C THR A 19 9.96 9.88 53.00
N PRO A 20 11.02 9.90 52.15
CA PRO A 20 11.81 11.14 52.11
C PRO A 20 12.61 11.45 50.82
N MET A 21 12.93 12.74 50.73
CA MET A 21 14.21 13.36 50.35
C MET A 21 14.51 13.78 48.90
N ALA A 22 14.54 15.11 48.80
CA ALA A 22 15.20 15.96 47.83
C ALA A 22 16.71 15.71 47.67
N ARG A 23 17.22 15.99 46.46
CA ARG A 23 18.59 16.50 46.26
C ARG A 23 18.57 17.73 45.35
N ARG A 24 18.96 18.86 45.94
CA ARG A 24 19.43 20.07 45.27
C ARG A 24 20.72 19.76 44.50
N LYS A 25 20.84 20.29 43.28
CA LYS A 25 22.12 20.81 42.76
C LYS A 25 21.89 22.17 42.12
N VAL A 26 22.66 23.13 42.63
CA VAL A 26 22.82 24.52 42.21
C VAL A 26 24.18 24.62 41.49
N LEU A 27 24.39 25.71 40.74
CA LEU A 27 25.57 26.16 39.95
C LEU A 27 25.63 25.57 38.51
N LEU A 28 25.81 26.33 37.42
CA LEU A 28 26.38 27.67 37.25
C LEU A 28 25.92 28.28 35.91
N ARG A 29 25.58 29.58 35.92
CA ARG A 29 25.50 30.46 34.75
C ARG A 29 26.84 30.51 33.99
N ARG A 30 26.80 30.52 32.66
CA ARG A 30 27.65 31.41 31.86
C ARG A 30 26.85 32.00 30.70
N LYS A 31 26.70 33.32 30.76
CA LYS A 31 26.43 34.21 29.62
C LYS A 31 27.65 34.21 28.70
N THR A 32 27.43 34.28 27.40
CA THR A 32 28.15 35.20 26.51
C THR A 32 27.23 35.62 25.37
N ASP A 33 27.04 36.92 25.27
CA ASP A 33 26.34 37.66 24.23
C ASP A 33 27.17 37.74 22.92
N SER A 34 26.47 38.13 21.85
CA SER A 34 26.96 38.89 20.67
C SER A 34 27.84 38.14 19.65
N ALA A 35 27.84 38.44 18.35
CA ALA A 35 27.01 39.21 17.44
C ALA A 35 27.58 38.95 16.01
N THR A 36 26.71 39.09 15.00
CA THR A 36 26.97 39.63 13.64
C THR A 36 28.24 39.27 12.86
N GLY A 37 28.06 38.76 11.64
CA GLY A 37 29.08 38.88 10.58
C GLY A 37 28.76 38.12 9.29
N LYS A 38 28.08 38.76 8.35
CA LYS A 38 28.12 38.39 6.91
C LYS A 38 29.56 38.51 6.40
N ILE A 39 29.98 37.64 5.47
CA ILE A 39 30.68 37.96 4.20
C ILE A 39 30.75 36.68 3.35
N ALA A 40 30.65 36.89 2.04
CA ALA A 40 30.53 35.94 0.95
C ALA A 40 31.86 35.27 0.53
N GLY A 41 31.70 34.19 -0.26
CA GLY A 41 32.57 33.88 -1.41
C GLY A 41 33.82 33.05 -1.11
N GLY A 42 33.94 31.90 -1.78
CA GLY A 42 35.21 31.17 -1.83
C GLY A 42 35.05 29.68 -2.10
N THR A 43 34.91 29.33 -3.37
CA THR A 43 35.25 28.00 -3.89
C THR A 43 36.71 27.67 -3.57
N GLN A 44 36.96 26.54 -2.89
CA GLN A 44 38.15 25.73 -3.09
C GLN A 44 37.94 24.35 -2.49
N GLY A 45 38.17 23.32 -3.31
CA GLY A 45 38.15 21.93 -2.89
C GLY A 45 39.36 21.62 -2.00
N THR A 46 39.17 20.67 -1.09
CA THR A 46 40.27 19.91 -0.52
C THR A 46 39.80 18.49 -0.19
N SER A 47 40.67 17.57 -0.57
CA SER A 47 40.80 16.17 -0.18
C SER A 47 40.59 15.93 1.31
N PHE A 48 39.88 14.85 1.65
CA PHE A 48 39.95 14.25 2.99
C PHE A 48 40.71 12.93 2.97
N SER A 49 41.69 12.90 3.87
CA SER A 49 42.54 11.78 4.27
C SER A 49 41.73 10.72 5.01
N LEU A 50 41.99 9.45 4.71
CA LEU A 50 41.55 8.31 5.51
C LEU A 50 42.53 8.11 6.66
N ASP A 51 42.03 8.19 7.89
CA ASP A 51 42.66 7.55 9.06
C ASP A 51 41.83 6.33 9.47
N ALA A 52 42.54 5.23 9.67
CA ALA A 52 42.03 3.92 10.04
C ALA A 52 42.38 3.60 11.51
N MET A 53 41.41 3.00 12.23
CA MET A 53 41.51 2.03 13.36
C MET A 53 40.16 2.10 14.13
N GLY A 54 39.46 1.03 14.49
CA GLY A 54 39.78 -0.39 14.53
C GLY A 54 38.52 -1.26 14.75
N PHE A 55 38.78 -2.57 14.79
CA PHE A 55 37.93 -3.74 14.62
C PHE A 55 36.80 -3.98 15.64
N GLY A 56 35.71 -4.59 15.17
CA GLY A 56 34.70 -5.34 15.94
C GLY A 56 33.87 -6.23 15.00
N GLU A 57 33.77 -7.52 15.34
CA GLU A 57 33.44 -8.67 14.48
C GLU A 57 31.99 -8.76 13.97
N SER A 58 31.80 -9.21 12.71
CA SER A 58 30.89 -10.31 12.31
C SER A 58 30.87 -10.47 10.79
N GLY A 59 31.32 -11.64 10.32
CA GLY A 59 31.45 -11.94 8.89
C GLY A 59 30.11 -12.23 8.22
N ARG A 60 29.76 -11.43 7.20
CA ARG A 60 28.89 -11.83 6.09
C ARG A 60 29.53 -11.36 4.78
N SER A 61 29.91 -12.32 3.94
CA SER A 61 30.46 -12.08 2.61
C SER A 61 29.38 -11.53 1.68
N ILE A 62 29.57 -10.30 1.20
CA ILE A 62 28.78 -9.68 0.12
C ILE A 62 29.50 -9.99 -1.19
N PHE A 63 28.86 -10.75 -2.08
CA PHE A 63 29.23 -10.82 -3.49
C PHE A 63 28.59 -9.64 -4.22
N VAL A 64 29.42 -8.74 -4.73
CA VAL A 64 29.00 -7.69 -5.67
C VAL A 64 28.99 -8.31 -7.07
N ILE A 65 27.80 -8.51 -7.65
CA ILE A 65 27.65 -8.85 -9.07
C ILE A 65 27.34 -7.56 -9.82
N VAL A 66 28.25 -7.19 -10.72
CA VAL A 66 28.05 -6.15 -11.74
C VAL A 66 27.18 -6.76 -12.84
N ALA A 67 25.91 -6.35 -12.92
CA ALA A 67 25.02 -6.72 -14.02
C ALA A 67 25.18 -5.75 -15.19
N ALA A 68 25.83 -6.19 -16.26
CA ALA A 68 25.85 -5.49 -17.54
C ALA A 68 24.56 -5.82 -18.32
N HIS A 69 23.77 -4.78 -18.62
CA HIS A 69 22.64 -4.83 -19.54
C HIS A 69 23.11 -4.96 -20.99
N GLY A 70 22.56 -5.92 -21.74
CA GLY A 70 22.76 -6.07 -23.18
C GLY A 70 21.44 -6.44 -23.86
N ALA A 71 20.96 -5.56 -24.72
CA ALA A 71 19.71 -5.66 -25.45
C ALA A 71 19.70 -6.77 -26.52
N THR A 72 18.54 -7.38 -26.70
CA THR A 72 18.21 -8.35 -27.76
C THR A 72 17.72 -7.66 -29.03
N SER A 73 18.22 -8.07 -30.20
CA SER A 73 17.41 -8.36 -31.41
C SER A 73 18.29 -8.82 -32.57
N GLY A 74 17.89 -9.88 -33.30
CA GLY A 74 18.40 -10.16 -34.64
C GLY A 74 18.49 -11.63 -35.02
N THR A 75 17.46 -12.12 -35.70
CA THR A 75 17.37 -13.42 -36.38
C THR A 75 18.45 -13.63 -37.44
N ASN A 76 19.05 -14.83 -37.52
CA ASN A 76 19.14 -15.65 -38.75
C ASN A 76 19.92 -16.96 -38.56
N THR A 77 19.38 -17.98 -39.24
CA THR A 77 19.88 -19.32 -39.58
C THR A 77 21.37 -19.38 -39.96
N ILE A 78 22.09 -20.46 -39.61
CA ILE A 78 22.98 -21.28 -40.50
C ILE A 78 23.91 -22.26 -39.74
N ARG A 79 23.80 -23.54 -40.16
CA ARG A 79 24.78 -24.64 -40.34
C ARG A 79 25.72 -25.13 -39.21
N MET A 80 25.69 -26.45 -39.08
CA MET A 80 26.80 -27.33 -38.69
C MET A 80 28.12 -26.98 -39.40
N LEU A 81 29.22 -27.00 -38.65
CA LEU A 81 30.51 -27.54 -39.09
C LEU A 81 31.34 -27.96 -37.87
N ALA A 82 31.86 -29.18 -37.96
CA ALA A 82 32.69 -29.83 -36.95
C ALA A 82 34.17 -29.48 -37.13
N ALA A 83 34.88 -29.31 -36.01
CA ALA A 83 36.31 -29.59 -35.75
C ALA A 83 36.55 -29.04 -34.33
N GLY A 84 37.10 -29.71 -33.33
CA GLY A 84 38.05 -30.81 -33.29
C GLY A 84 39.00 -30.48 -32.13
N LEU A 85 39.36 -31.49 -31.34
CA LEU A 85 40.46 -31.55 -30.34
C LEU A 85 40.14 -31.25 -28.85
N ASN A 86 40.06 -32.37 -28.14
CA ASN A 86 40.83 -32.77 -26.95
C ASN A 86 40.66 -32.04 -25.61
N VAL A 87 39.99 -32.78 -24.72
CA VAL A 87 40.16 -32.85 -23.28
C VAL A 87 41.61 -33.25 -22.94
N ILE A 88 42.29 -32.49 -22.07
CA ILE A 88 43.16 -32.90 -20.95
C ILE A 88 43.74 -31.62 -20.29
N ASP A 89 43.89 -31.68 -18.97
CA ASP A 89 44.56 -30.75 -18.05
C ASP A 89 43.78 -29.58 -17.41
N LEU A 90 43.26 -29.86 -16.21
CA LEU A 90 43.42 -28.95 -15.07
C LEU A 90 43.49 -29.74 -13.74
N GLN A 91 44.55 -30.51 -13.54
CA GLN A 91 45.04 -30.91 -12.21
C GLN A 91 46.51 -30.49 -12.12
N ALA A 92 46.77 -29.34 -11.48
CA ALA A 92 47.98 -29.02 -10.71
C ALA A 92 48.15 -27.50 -10.61
N GLN A 93 47.64 -26.90 -9.54
CA GLN A 93 48.25 -25.71 -8.98
C GLN A 93 48.73 -26.06 -7.56
N LEU A 94 50.05 -26.23 -7.47
CA LEU A 94 50.92 -25.69 -6.42
C LEU A 94 50.69 -26.18 -4.97
N ALA A 95 51.42 -27.24 -4.60
CA ALA A 95 52.12 -27.34 -3.30
C ALA A 95 53.26 -26.28 -3.26
N PRO A 96 53.86 -25.85 -2.11
CA PRO A 96 54.08 -26.66 -0.90
C PRO A 96 54.01 -25.94 0.48
N PHE A 97 53.81 -26.71 1.55
CA PHE A 97 54.49 -26.53 2.84
C PHE A 97 54.65 -27.90 3.53
N LEU A 98 55.92 -28.31 3.68
CA LEU A 98 56.45 -29.39 4.54
C LEU A 98 56.30 -28.95 6.02
N ALA A 99 56.31 -29.75 7.10
CA ALA A 99 56.51 -31.16 7.39
C ALA A 99 56.15 -31.39 8.90
N ALA A 100 56.16 -32.68 9.31
CA ALA A 100 56.54 -33.22 10.62
C ALA A 100 55.44 -33.88 11.51
N HIS A 101 55.53 -35.23 11.56
CA HIS A 101 55.87 -36.04 12.75
C HIS A 101 54.78 -36.88 13.52
N TYR A 102 55.08 -38.20 13.59
CA TYR A 102 54.83 -39.26 14.60
C TYR A 102 53.68 -40.33 14.50
N LEU A 103 54.13 -41.55 14.11
CA LEU A 103 53.94 -42.95 14.59
C LEU A 103 52.56 -43.70 14.71
N GLN A 104 52.39 -44.69 13.80
CA GLN A 104 52.13 -46.17 13.97
C GLN A 104 50.82 -46.70 14.65
N PRO A 105 50.39 -47.99 14.45
CA PRO A 105 50.63 -48.96 13.36
C PRO A 105 49.36 -49.68 12.80
N ILE A 106 49.54 -50.36 11.66
CA ILE A 106 48.61 -51.28 10.98
C ILE A 106 49.06 -52.74 11.22
N PRO A 107 48.17 -53.76 11.28
CA PRO A 107 48.53 -55.14 11.01
C PRO A 107 48.23 -55.56 9.56
N ARG A 108 49.08 -56.45 9.06
CA ARG A 108 49.43 -56.73 7.65
C ARG A 108 48.85 -58.07 7.15
N ILE A 109 48.74 -58.17 5.80
CA ILE A 109 49.00 -59.34 4.91
C ILE A 109 47.86 -60.40 4.74
N PRO A 110 47.70 -61.07 3.56
CA PRO A 110 48.61 -61.17 2.40
C PRO A 110 48.05 -60.80 1.01
N LEU A 111 48.99 -60.46 0.13
CA LEU A 111 48.91 -60.60 -1.33
C LEU A 111 49.16 -62.05 -1.73
N PHE A 112 48.34 -62.58 -2.64
CA PHE A 112 48.72 -63.64 -3.57
C PHE A 112 48.62 -63.11 -5.00
N THR A 113 49.72 -63.19 -5.72
CA THR A 113 49.81 -62.98 -7.16
C THR A 113 49.42 -64.28 -7.87
N THR A 114 48.62 -64.23 -8.94
CA THR A 114 48.70 -65.19 -10.07
C THR A 114 47.81 -64.77 -11.26
N LYS A 115 48.47 -64.61 -12.41
CA LYS A 115 48.06 -64.92 -13.80
C LYS A 115 46.67 -64.45 -14.30
N LEU A 116 46.71 -63.50 -15.24
CA LEU A 116 45.66 -63.33 -16.26
C LEU A 116 45.39 -64.66 -16.98
N SER A 117 44.16 -65.15 -16.88
CA SER A 117 43.59 -66.10 -17.84
C SER A 117 42.13 -65.75 -18.09
N ARG A 118 41.82 -65.53 -19.38
CA ARG A 118 40.52 -65.52 -20.08
C ARG A 118 39.25 -65.36 -19.23
N PHE A 119 38.61 -64.20 -19.36
CA PHE A 119 37.18 -64.03 -19.06
C PHE A 119 36.34 -64.87 -20.04
N PRO A 120 35.31 -65.61 -19.58
CA PRO A 120 34.28 -66.11 -20.47
C PRO A 120 33.33 -64.96 -20.84
N SER A 121 33.11 -64.75 -22.13
CA SER A 121 32.02 -63.90 -22.62
C SER A 121 30.69 -64.53 -22.20
N ILE A 122 30.01 -63.89 -21.25
CA ILE A 122 28.60 -64.20 -20.96
C ILE A 122 27.79 -63.55 -22.08
N TYR A 123 27.41 -64.34 -23.09
CA TYR A 123 26.38 -63.97 -24.04
C TYR A 123 25.03 -64.10 -23.33
N LEU A 124 24.46 -62.98 -22.90
CA LEU A 124 23.03 -62.92 -22.59
C LEU A 124 22.26 -63.01 -23.92
N SER A 125 21.28 -63.90 -23.98
CA SER A 125 20.41 -64.03 -25.15
C SER A 125 19.55 -62.77 -25.34
N PRO A 126 19.11 -62.44 -26.56
CA PRO A 126 18.21 -61.30 -26.80
C PRO A 126 16.94 -61.36 -25.94
N ALA A 127 16.42 -62.57 -25.68
CA ALA A 127 15.24 -62.80 -24.83
C ALA A 127 15.44 -62.33 -23.37
N SER A 128 16.65 -62.43 -22.83
CA SER A 128 16.96 -62.02 -21.44
C SER A 128 17.14 -60.50 -21.27
N ILE A 129 17.35 -59.74 -22.35
CA ILE A 129 17.39 -58.27 -22.30
C ILE A 129 15.97 -57.70 -22.41
N ASP A 130 15.12 -58.27 -23.26
CA ASP A 130 13.71 -57.87 -23.40
C ASP A 130 12.90 -58.22 -22.14
N GLU A 131 13.22 -59.31 -21.45
CA GLU A 131 12.58 -59.69 -20.19
C GLU A 131 13.03 -58.79 -19.01
N LEU A 132 14.30 -58.37 -18.99
CA LEU A 132 14.81 -57.37 -18.04
C LEU A 132 14.24 -55.97 -18.33
N HIS A 133 14.10 -55.58 -19.60
CA HIS A 133 13.45 -54.34 -20.03
C HIS A 133 11.94 -54.35 -19.71
N SER A 134 11.25 -55.46 -19.90
CA SER A 134 9.84 -55.66 -19.54
C SER A 134 9.59 -55.55 -18.02
N GLN A 135 10.54 -56.02 -17.20
CA GLN A 135 10.47 -55.95 -15.74
C GLN A 135 10.95 -54.60 -15.16
N LEU A 136 11.86 -53.88 -15.81
CA LEU A 136 12.37 -52.57 -15.38
C LEU A 136 11.63 -51.36 -15.97
N ALA A 137 10.97 -51.50 -17.12
CA ALA A 137 10.19 -50.42 -17.75
C ALA A 137 9.02 -49.89 -16.86
N PRO A 138 8.30 -50.71 -16.07
CA PRO A 138 7.27 -50.21 -15.16
C PRO A 138 7.85 -49.40 -13.98
N ALA A 139 9.10 -49.66 -13.57
CA ALA A 139 9.74 -48.99 -12.44
C ALA A 139 10.39 -47.65 -12.83
N LEU A 140 10.86 -47.52 -14.07
CA LEU A 140 11.44 -46.28 -14.62
C LEU A 140 10.40 -45.30 -15.23
N SER A 141 9.16 -45.76 -15.49
CA SER A 141 8.09 -44.96 -16.11
C SER A 141 7.13 -44.30 -15.11
N LYS A 142 6.96 -44.87 -13.91
CA LYS A 142 6.02 -44.37 -12.88
C LYS A 142 6.34 -42.98 -12.32
N PRO A 143 7.61 -42.63 -11.98
CA PRO A 143 7.92 -41.30 -11.47
C PRO A 143 7.62 -40.21 -12.50
N ARG A 144 7.98 -40.44 -13.77
CA ARG A 144 7.73 -39.50 -14.88
C ARG A 144 6.23 -39.31 -15.14
N HIS A 145 5.43 -40.36 -15.06
CA HIS A 145 3.98 -40.25 -15.27
C HIS A 145 3.31 -39.41 -14.17
N ARG A 146 3.67 -39.59 -12.90
CA ARG A 146 3.13 -38.83 -11.77
C ARG A 146 3.43 -37.33 -11.89
N THR A 147 4.70 -37.00 -12.17
CA THR A 147 5.14 -35.62 -12.41
C THR A 147 4.38 -34.97 -13.56
N MET A 148 4.16 -35.70 -14.67
CA MET A 148 3.37 -35.19 -15.80
C MET A 148 1.92 -34.92 -15.42
N VAL A 149 1.26 -35.82 -14.69
CA VAL A 149 -0.15 -35.67 -14.29
C VAL A 149 -0.35 -34.47 -13.36
N LEU A 150 0.49 -34.32 -12.32
CA LEU A 150 0.41 -33.17 -11.42
C LEU A 150 0.68 -31.86 -12.15
N SER A 151 1.69 -31.83 -13.02
CA SER A 151 2.01 -30.65 -13.83
C SER A 151 0.86 -30.26 -14.76
N GLU A 152 0.22 -31.23 -15.43
CA GLU A 152 -0.92 -31.00 -16.31
C GLU A 152 -2.16 -30.51 -15.54
N ALA A 153 -2.45 -31.11 -14.38
CA ALA A 153 -3.54 -30.67 -13.52
C ALA A 153 -3.32 -29.23 -13.03
N ALA A 154 -2.11 -28.90 -12.56
CA ALA A 154 -1.77 -27.56 -12.13
C ALA A 154 -1.85 -26.53 -13.28
N LYS A 155 -1.39 -26.90 -14.49
CA LYS A 155 -1.52 -26.05 -15.69
C LYS A 155 -2.96 -25.80 -16.09
N LYS A 156 -3.81 -26.83 -16.01
CA LYS A 156 -5.24 -26.71 -16.30
C LYS A 156 -5.89 -25.71 -15.35
N VAL A 157 -5.66 -25.88 -14.05
CA VAL A 157 -6.17 -24.96 -13.02
C VAL A 157 -5.62 -23.54 -13.19
N ALA A 158 -4.31 -23.39 -13.40
CA ALA A 158 -3.70 -22.09 -13.63
C ALA A 158 -4.30 -21.36 -14.85
N THR A 159 -4.69 -22.12 -15.89
CA THR A 159 -5.34 -21.56 -17.09
C THR A 159 -6.72 -20.98 -16.78
N GLU A 160 -7.46 -21.56 -15.83
CA GLU A 160 -8.78 -21.04 -15.40
C GLU A 160 -8.68 -19.64 -14.74
N PHE A 161 -7.51 -19.30 -14.18
CA PHE A 161 -7.26 -17.98 -13.58
C PHE A 161 -6.74 -16.94 -14.59
N LEU A 162 -6.41 -17.33 -15.82
CA LEU A 162 -5.89 -16.38 -16.81
C LEU A 162 -6.99 -15.44 -17.29
N ILE A 163 -6.67 -14.14 -17.35
CA ILE A 163 -7.54 -13.11 -17.92
C ILE A 163 -6.92 -12.63 -19.23
N PRO A 164 -7.42 -13.09 -20.40
CA PRO A 164 -6.91 -12.63 -21.69
C PRO A 164 -7.23 -11.15 -21.92
N ASP A 165 -6.50 -10.50 -22.82
CA ASP A 165 -6.63 -9.07 -23.12
C ASP A 165 -8.06 -8.68 -23.54
N GLU A 166 -8.73 -9.52 -24.33
CA GLU A 166 -10.14 -9.32 -24.71
C GLU A 166 -11.07 -9.26 -23.49
N GLN A 167 -10.81 -10.09 -22.48
CA GLN A 167 -11.60 -10.08 -21.25
C GLN A 167 -11.31 -8.83 -20.41
N VAL A 168 -10.05 -8.37 -20.37
CA VAL A 168 -9.66 -7.11 -19.72
C VAL A 168 -10.42 -5.93 -20.35
N GLN A 169 -10.53 -5.88 -21.68
CA GLN A 169 -11.31 -4.84 -22.36
C GLN A 169 -12.80 -4.86 -21.98
N LYS A 170 -13.43 -6.05 -21.97
CA LYS A 170 -14.84 -6.20 -21.54
C LYS A 170 -15.06 -5.73 -20.11
N ILE A 171 -14.13 -6.08 -19.21
CA ILE A 171 -14.17 -5.65 -17.81
C ILE A 171 -14.08 -4.13 -17.72
N VAL A 172 -13.15 -3.49 -18.42
CA VAL A 172 -12.99 -2.03 -18.43
C VAL A 172 -14.24 -1.33 -18.97
N SER A 173 -14.84 -1.82 -20.07
CA SER A 173 -16.06 -1.23 -20.61
C SER A 173 -17.24 -1.29 -19.62
N GLU A 174 -17.43 -2.44 -18.96
CA GLU A 174 -18.48 -2.59 -17.94
C GLU A 174 -18.18 -1.75 -16.70
N PHE A 175 -16.91 -1.66 -16.30
CA PHE A 175 -16.49 -0.83 -15.17
C PHE A 175 -16.80 0.64 -15.41
N ILE A 176 -16.49 1.17 -16.59
CA ILE A 176 -16.87 2.54 -16.99
C ILE A 176 -18.40 2.72 -16.97
N SER A 177 -19.15 1.71 -17.43
CA SER A 177 -20.62 1.77 -17.36
C SER A 177 -21.14 1.88 -15.92
N GLN A 178 -20.59 1.11 -14.98
CA GLN A 178 -21.01 1.14 -13.57
C GLN A 178 -20.49 2.38 -12.82
N LEU A 179 -19.33 2.95 -13.22
CA LEU A 179 -18.89 4.27 -12.77
C LEU A 179 -19.95 5.33 -13.11
N LYS A 180 -20.35 5.41 -14.38
CA LYS A 180 -21.38 6.36 -14.85
C LYS A 180 -22.71 6.16 -14.13
N GLU A 181 -23.17 4.91 -14.02
CA GLU A 181 -24.42 4.59 -13.31
C GLU A 181 -24.40 5.10 -11.85
N GLY A 182 -23.29 4.88 -11.13
CA GLY A 182 -23.16 5.31 -9.73
C GLY A 182 -23.06 6.83 -9.54
N LEU A 183 -22.70 7.58 -10.59
CA LEU A 183 -22.75 9.05 -10.57
C LEU A 183 -24.17 9.58 -10.85
N GLU A 184 -25.01 8.80 -11.54
CA GLU A 184 -26.38 9.17 -11.88
C GLU A 184 -27.40 8.84 -10.79
N LYS A 185 -27.19 7.74 -10.06
CA LYS A 185 -28.19 7.18 -9.14
C LYS A 185 -27.56 6.69 -7.84
N ASN A 186 -28.36 6.69 -6.78
CA ASN A 186 -28.01 6.04 -5.52
C ASN A 186 -28.38 4.54 -5.54
N ALA A 187 -27.83 3.77 -4.61
CA ALA A 187 -28.11 2.32 -4.45
C ALA A 187 -27.75 1.45 -5.67
N THR A 188 -26.75 1.86 -6.43
CA THR A 188 -26.12 1.12 -7.53
C THR A 188 -25.08 0.12 -7.00
N THR A 189 -24.59 -0.76 -7.88
CA THR A 189 -23.55 -1.74 -7.52
C THR A 189 -22.25 -1.05 -7.09
N MET A 190 -21.79 -0.06 -7.84
CA MET A 190 -20.71 0.85 -7.44
C MET A 190 -21.31 2.13 -6.87
N SER A 191 -21.06 2.41 -5.60
CA SER A 191 -21.75 3.49 -4.88
C SER A 191 -21.33 4.90 -5.31
N GLN A 192 -20.09 5.10 -5.79
CA GLN A 192 -19.54 6.41 -6.17
C GLN A 192 -19.79 7.50 -5.11
N ILE A 193 -19.42 7.24 -3.86
CA ILE A 193 -19.74 8.07 -2.70
C ILE A 193 -19.14 9.48 -2.86
N PRO A 194 -19.96 10.55 -2.87
CA PRO A 194 -19.48 11.94 -2.84
C PRO A 194 -18.80 12.25 -1.52
N THR A 195 -17.55 12.69 -1.56
CA THR A 195 -16.74 12.91 -0.35
C THR A 195 -16.78 14.36 0.16
N TYR A 196 -17.35 15.27 -0.64
CA TYR A 196 -17.35 16.72 -0.38
C TYR A 196 -15.94 17.35 -0.27
N VAL A 197 -14.90 16.62 -0.69
CA VAL A 197 -13.54 17.15 -0.86
C VAL A 197 -13.45 17.71 -2.28
N THR A 198 -13.36 19.04 -2.40
CA THR A 198 -13.49 19.75 -3.69
C THR A 198 -12.15 20.14 -4.32
N SER A 199 -11.04 19.87 -3.65
CA SER A 199 -9.69 20.15 -4.15
C SER A 199 -8.67 19.13 -3.66
N VAL A 200 -7.65 18.87 -4.46
CA VAL A 200 -6.44 18.14 -4.06
C VAL A 200 -5.28 19.11 -3.84
N PRO A 201 -4.36 18.81 -2.91
CA PRO A 201 -3.24 19.67 -2.61
C PRO A 201 -2.21 19.72 -3.75
N ASN A 202 -1.41 20.78 -3.78
CA ASN A 202 -0.36 21.02 -4.77
C ASN A 202 1.06 21.04 -4.18
N GLY A 203 1.21 20.78 -2.88
CA GLY A 203 2.50 20.70 -2.19
C GLY A 203 2.93 22.02 -1.53
N THR A 204 2.21 23.12 -1.76
CA THR A 204 2.53 24.44 -1.16
C THR A 204 1.86 24.66 0.19
N GLU A 205 0.97 23.75 0.58
CA GLU A 205 0.23 23.78 1.83
C GLU A 205 1.15 23.76 3.05
N LYS A 206 0.81 24.54 4.08
CA LYS A 206 1.60 24.65 5.31
C LYS A 206 0.69 24.55 6.52
N GLY A 207 1.28 24.11 7.62
CA GLY A 207 0.62 24.13 8.93
C GLY A 207 0.66 22.78 9.62
N LEU A 208 0.17 22.80 10.86
CA LEU A 208 0.15 21.64 11.75
C LEU A 208 -1.28 21.13 11.87
N PHE A 209 -1.49 19.88 11.50
CA PHE A 209 -2.80 19.23 11.50
C PHE A 209 -2.71 17.88 12.20
N LEU A 210 -3.82 17.48 12.82
CA LEU A 210 -3.95 16.14 13.38
C LEU A 210 -4.65 15.22 12.40
N ALA A 211 -4.33 13.95 12.50
CA ALA A 211 -5.11 12.90 11.87
C ALA A 211 -5.28 11.75 12.85
N VAL A 212 -6.42 11.09 12.78
CA VAL A 212 -6.65 9.83 13.48
C VAL A 212 -7.18 8.79 12.52
N ASP A 213 -6.75 7.55 12.70
CA ASP A 213 -7.08 6.44 11.84
C ASP A 213 -7.58 5.27 12.68
N LEU A 214 -8.88 4.97 12.53
CA LEU A 214 -9.50 3.81 13.13
C LEU A 214 -9.38 2.61 12.19
N GLY A 215 -8.29 1.85 12.37
CA GLY A 215 -8.05 0.60 11.66
C GLY A 215 -8.84 -0.58 12.25
N GLY A 216 -8.71 -1.75 11.62
CA GLY A 216 -9.40 -2.98 12.06
C GLY A 216 -8.88 -3.58 13.38
N THR A 217 -7.66 -3.23 13.80
CA THR A 217 -7.01 -3.80 15.00
C THR A 217 -6.29 -2.77 15.86
N ASN A 218 -5.97 -1.62 15.28
CA ASN A 218 -5.18 -0.57 15.94
C ASN A 218 -5.81 0.77 15.64
N PHE A 219 -5.70 1.67 16.62
CA PHE A 219 -5.98 3.08 16.46
C PHE A 219 -4.67 3.84 16.38
N ARG A 220 -4.61 4.82 15.47
CA ARG A 220 -3.43 5.66 15.28
C ARG A 220 -3.80 7.12 15.43
N VAL A 221 -2.97 7.88 16.15
CA VAL A 221 -3.02 9.34 16.23
C VAL A 221 -1.75 9.89 15.61
N CYS A 222 -1.90 10.86 14.72
CA CYS A 222 -0.81 11.49 13.98
C CYS A 222 -0.87 13.01 14.13
N SER A 223 0.31 13.62 14.16
CA SER A 223 0.53 15.06 14.01
C SER A 223 1.42 15.29 12.81
N ILE A 224 0.89 16.03 11.83
CA ILE A 224 1.52 16.26 10.53
C ILE A 224 1.83 17.75 10.41
N GLN A 225 3.12 18.08 10.36
CA GLN A 225 3.60 19.40 10.00
C GLN A 225 3.88 19.44 8.50
N LEU A 226 3.07 20.19 7.75
CA LEU A 226 3.27 20.46 6.33
C LEU A 226 4.25 21.63 6.17
N ASN A 227 5.27 21.44 5.33
CA ASN A 227 6.37 22.39 5.14
C ASN A 227 6.15 23.34 3.95
N GLY A 228 5.23 23.00 3.04
CA GLY A 228 4.89 23.78 1.83
C GLY A 228 5.96 23.72 0.74
N ASP A 229 6.73 22.64 0.74
CA ASP A 229 7.74 22.27 -0.26
C ASP A 229 7.57 20.81 -0.69
N SER A 230 6.32 20.31 -0.65
CA SER A 230 5.95 18.91 -0.88
C SER A 230 6.54 17.91 0.13
N THR A 231 7.15 18.38 1.22
CA THR A 231 7.60 17.55 2.35
C THR A 231 6.76 17.77 3.61
N PHE A 232 6.82 16.81 4.54
CA PHE A 232 6.12 16.89 5.82
C PHE A 232 6.93 16.20 6.92
N ASN A 233 6.65 16.57 8.17
CA ASN A 233 7.13 15.86 9.35
C ASN A 233 5.94 15.17 10.04
N LEU A 234 6.09 13.87 10.31
CA LEU A 234 5.07 13.03 10.93
C LEU A 234 5.53 12.58 12.32
N ILE A 235 4.71 12.87 13.33
CA ILE A 235 4.78 12.24 14.65
C ILE A 235 3.53 11.37 14.78
N GLN A 236 3.68 10.11 15.21
CA GLN A 236 2.55 9.20 15.35
C GLN A 236 2.67 8.31 16.58
N SER A 237 1.51 7.97 17.15
CA SER A 237 1.37 6.93 18.16
C SER A 237 0.32 5.94 17.71
N LYS A 238 0.62 4.65 17.87
CA LYS A 238 -0.25 3.55 17.47
C LYS A 238 -0.53 2.70 18.69
N VAL A 239 -1.81 2.39 18.92
CA VAL A 239 -2.26 1.58 20.04
C VAL A 239 -3.21 0.49 19.56
N PRO A 240 -3.13 -0.73 20.12
CA PRO A 240 -4.11 -1.77 19.81
C PRO A 240 -5.49 -1.38 20.36
N ILE A 241 -6.54 -1.72 19.62
CA ILE A 241 -7.91 -1.53 20.07
C ILE A 241 -8.27 -2.72 20.96
N PRO A 242 -8.68 -2.51 22.23
CA PRO A 242 -9.21 -3.57 23.07
C PRO A 242 -10.38 -4.29 22.39
N LYS A 243 -10.35 -5.63 22.35
CA LYS A 243 -11.35 -6.43 21.61
C LYS A 243 -12.77 -6.23 22.14
N ASP A 244 -12.91 -6.03 23.43
CA ASP A 244 -14.16 -5.70 24.12
C ASP A 244 -14.76 -4.37 23.64
N LEU A 245 -13.93 -3.39 23.26
CA LEU A 245 -14.41 -2.13 22.68
C LEU A 245 -14.90 -2.28 21.24
N MET A 246 -14.41 -3.28 20.49
CA MET A 246 -14.89 -3.54 19.12
C MET A 246 -16.32 -4.09 19.10
N VAL A 247 -16.75 -4.72 20.19
CA VAL A 247 -18.10 -5.31 20.36
C VAL A 247 -18.83 -4.70 21.57
N ALA A 248 -18.47 -3.45 21.89
CA ALA A 248 -19.07 -2.73 23.00
C ALA A 248 -20.57 -2.57 22.79
N LYS A 249 -21.31 -2.47 23.90
CA LYS A 249 -22.77 -2.26 23.83
C LYS A 249 -23.12 -0.86 23.36
N THR A 250 -22.22 0.10 23.59
CA THR A 250 -22.45 1.50 23.28
C THR A 250 -21.29 2.14 22.54
N ALA A 251 -21.60 3.01 21.58
CA ALA A 251 -20.64 3.78 20.80
C ALA A 251 -19.73 4.61 21.72
N LYS A 252 -20.32 5.17 22.78
CA LYS A 252 -19.62 5.97 23.80
C LYS A 252 -18.32 5.33 24.27
N GLU A 253 -18.30 4.03 24.54
CA GLU A 253 -17.12 3.34 25.06
C GLU A 253 -15.95 3.39 24.08
N LEU A 254 -16.20 3.11 22.79
CA LEU A 254 -15.20 3.20 21.74
C LEU A 254 -14.76 4.65 21.54
N PHE A 255 -15.70 5.58 21.32
CA PHE A 255 -15.36 6.97 20.99
C PHE A 255 -14.67 7.70 22.14
N TYR A 256 -15.02 7.38 23.39
CA TYR A 256 -14.29 7.88 24.58
C TYR A 256 -12.86 7.35 24.61
N PHE A 257 -12.64 6.07 24.29
CA PHE A 257 -11.29 5.52 24.16
C PHE A 257 -10.49 6.27 23.08
N LEU A 258 -11.07 6.54 21.90
CA LEU A 258 -10.40 7.31 20.85
C LEU A 258 -10.02 8.72 21.33
N ALA A 259 -10.96 9.44 21.96
CA ALA A 259 -10.71 10.77 22.51
C ALA A 259 -9.62 10.76 23.60
N LYS A 260 -9.56 9.70 24.42
CA LYS A 260 -8.49 9.52 25.40
C LYS A 260 -7.11 9.30 24.78
N GLN A 261 -7.04 8.56 23.68
CA GLN A 261 -5.76 8.39 22.97
C GLN A 261 -5.30 9.72 22.35
N ILE A 262 -6.23 10.55 21.87
CA ILE A 262 -5.92 11.92 21.41
C ILE A 262 -5.38 12.77 22.58
N GLU A 263 -6.03 12.73 23.75
CA GLU A 263 -5.57 13.45 24.94
C GLU A 263 -4.14 13.06 25.34
N LEU A 264 -3.85 11.76 25.41
CA LEU A 264 -2.52 11.26 25.74
C LEU A 264 -1.48 11.72 24.72
N PHE A 265 -1.79 11.60 23.43
CA PHE A 265 -0.92 12.06 22.36
C PHE A 265 -0.59 13.56 22.45
N LEU A 266 -1.60 14.39 22.74
CA LEU A 266 -1.40 15.84 22.90
C LEU A 266 -0.52 16.18 24.10
N LYS A 267 -0.64 15.45 25.21
CA LYS A 267 0.22 15.65 26.38
C LYS A 267 1.67 15.26 26.09
N ASP A 268 1.89 14.19 25.35
CA ASP A 268 3.23 13.67 25.08
C ASP A 268 3.98 14.49 24.00
N HIS A 269 3.26 15.06 23.04
CA HIS A 269 3.87 15.68 21.85
C HIS A 269 3.55 17.16 21.66
N HIS A 270 2.54 17.70 22.35
CA HIS A 270 2.06 19.08 22.21
C HIS A 270 1.75 19.73 23.57
N GLU A 271 2.52 19.38 24.60
CA GLU A 271 2.28 19.79 26.00
C GLU A 271 2.11 21.30 26.15
N GLU A 272 2.99 22.10 25.55
CA GLU A 272 2.96 23.56 25.65
C GLU A 272 1.64 24.13 25.11
N HIS A 273 1.18 23.62 23.97
CA HIS A 273 -0.07 24.06 23.35
C HIS A 273 -1.29 23.59 24.14
N PHE A 274 -1.26 22.35 24.63
CA PHE A 274 -2.29 21.78 25.50
C PHE A 274 -2.43 22.54 26.83
N ALA A 275 -1.30 22.87 27.46
CA ALA A 275 -1.25 23.63 28.71
C ALA A 275 -1.72 25.07 28.50
N ALA A 276 -1.30 25.74 27.42
CA ALA A 276 -1.73 27.10 27.09
C ALA A 276 -3.25 27.18 26.85
N TYR A 277 -3.83 26.21 26.14
CA TYR A 277 -5.27 26.13 25.95
C TYR A 277 -6.03 25.90 27.26
N THR A 278 -5.57 24.94 28.08
CA THR A 278 -6.18 24.62 29.37
C THR A 278 -6.16 25.84 30.31
N GLN A 279 -5.03 26.55 30.37
CA GLN A 279 -4.90 27.79 31.14
C GLN A 279 -5.86 28.86 30.62
N ARG A 280 -5.97 29.08 29.30
CA ARG A 280 -6.90 30.06 28.72
C ARG A 280 -8.37 29.76 29.05
N ARG A 281 -8.79 28.50 29.03
CA ARG A 281 -10.14 28.09 29.47
C ARG A 281 -10.42 28.44 30.94
N GLN A 282 -9.39 28.50 31.77
CA GLN A 282 -9.50 28.78 33.20
C GLN A 282 -9.46 30.29 33.53
N THR A 283 -8.91 31.14 32.64
CA THR A 283 -8.58 32.55 32.94
C THR A 283 -9.56 33.62 32.41
N LEU A 284 -10.87 33.45 32.63
CA LEU A 284 -11.94 34.48 32.49
C LEU A 284 -12.55 34.83 31.12
N SER A 285 -13.85 35.12 31.24
CA SER A 285 -14.83 35.64 30.28
C SER A 285 -14.47 37.02 29.74
N THR A 286 -14.23 37.13 28.43
CA THR A 286 -14.13 38.40 27.71
C THR A 286 -15.51 38.89 27.25
N LEU A 287 -15.72 40.21 27.21
CA LEU A 287 -16.94 40.87 26.71
C LEU A 287 -17.28 40.55 25.24
N GLN A 288 -16.34 40.00 24.48
CA GLN A 288 -16.48 39.60 23.08
C GLN A 288 -16.69 38.08 22.88
N GLY A 289 -16.84 37.32 23.97
CA GLY A 289 -16.97 35.87 23.93
C GLY A 289 -15.64 35.14 23.68
N TYR A 290 -15.64 33.84 23.96
CA TYR A 290 -14.54 32.92 23.67
C TYR A 290 -14.35 32.79 22.16
N ARG A 291 -13.23 33.28 21.61
CA ARG A 291 -12.78 32.89 20.27
C ARG A 291 -11.83 31.72 20.43
N GLU A 292 -12.16 30.59 19.80
CA GLU A 292 -11.32 29.41 19.70
C GLU A 292 -10.07 29.69 18.85
N VAL A 293 -9.12 30.42 19.40
CA VAL A 293 -7.85 30.71 18.72
C VAL A 293 -6.88 29.56 19.02
N HIS A 294 -6.37 28.93 17.96
CA HIS A 294 -5.45 27.78 17.96
C HIS A 294 -6.06 26.45 18.43
N ILE A 295 -7.03 25.96 17.65
CA ILE A 295 -7.52 24.57 17.76
C ILE A 295 -6.82 23.71 16.71
N PHE A 296 -6.47 22.48 17.09
CA PHE A 296 -6.00 21.49 16.13
C PHE A 296 -7.16 21.01 15.27
N ARG A 297 -7.05 21.20 13.96
CA ARG A 297 -7.97 20.59 13.01
C ARG A 297 -7.54 19.15 12.76
N LEU A 298 -8.51 18.25 12.94
CA LEU A 298 -8.30 16.82 12.90
C LEU A 298 -9.06 16.21 11.71
N GLY A 299 -8.34 15.45 10.89
CA GLY A 299 -8.93 14.56 9.90
C GLY A 299 -9.19 13.20 10.53
N PHE A 300 -10.42 12.69 10.39
CA PHE A 300 -10.82 11.40 10.93
C PHE A 300 -10.92 10.37 9.81
N THR A 301 -9.88 9.54 9.66
CA THR A 301 -9.93 8.38 8.77
C THR A 301 -10.76 7.27 9.40
N PHE A 302 -11.90 7.00 8.80
CA PHE A 302 -12.89 6.05 9.27
C PHE A 302 -13.29 5.12 8.13
N SER A 303 -12.50 4.06 7.96
CA SER A 303 -12.59 3.15 6.81
C SER A 303 -13.69 2.08 6.98
N PHE A 304 -14.94 2.55 7.17
CA PHE A 304 -16.16 1.75 7.21
C PHE A 304 -17.18 2.32 6.22
N PRO A 305 -18.21 1.53 5.82
CA PRO A 305 -19.29 2.05 4.99
C PRO A 305 -20.01 3.23 5.65
N ILE A 306 -19.87 4.42 5.06
CA ILE A 306 -20.43 5.69 5.54
C ILE A 306 -21.35 6.28 4.48
N HIS A 307 -22.49 6.79 4.91
CA HIS A 307 -23.30 7.70 4.12
C HIS A 307 -22.89 9.14 4.46
N GLN A 308 -22.02 9.72 3.61
CA GLN A 308 -21.43 11.03 3.83
C GLN A 308 -22.33 12.14 3.27
N THR A 309 -22.58 13.18 4.05
CA THR A 309 -23.47 14.31 3.69
C THR A 309 -22.77 15.67 3.84
N GLY A 310 -21.45 15.66 4.01
CA GLY A 310 -20.58 16.83 4.14
C GLY A 310 -19.14 16.40 4.42
N ILE A 311 -18.19 17.34 4.31
CA ILE A 311 -16.77 17.00 4.50
C ILE A 311 -16.47 16.48 5.91
N ASN A 312 -17.25 16.89 6.91
CA ASN A 312 -17.12 16.49 8.31
C ASN A 312 -18.38 15.83 8.89
N LYS A 313 -19.23 15.24 8.03
CA LYS A 313 -20.50 14.63 8.43
C LYS A 313 -20.74 13.33 7.69
N GLY A 314 -20.96 12.25 8.41
CA GLY A 314 -21.31 10.99 7.79
C GLY A 314 -21.86 9.97 8.77
N THR A 315 -22.96 9.32 8.37
CA THR A 315 -23.62 8.31 9.19
C THR A 315 -23.09 6.92 8.90
N LEU A 316 -22.80 6.16 9.95
CA LEU A 316 -22.35 4.77 9.80
C LEU A 316 -23.48 3.90 9.23
N MET A 317 -23.23 3.23 8.11
CA MET A 317 -24.24 2.35 7.52
C MET A 317 -24.23 0.96 8.15
N ARG A 318 -23.04 0.41 8.41
CA ARG A 318 -22.83 -0.90 9.04
C ARG A 318 -21.38 -1.06 9.48
N TRP A 319 -21.17 -1.85 10.52
CA TRP A 319 -19.83 -2.28 10.92
C TRP A 319 -19.27 -3.38 10.01
N THR A 320 -17.94 -3.41 9.93
CA THR A 320 -17.16 -4.45 9.26
C THR A 320 -15.91 -4.75 10.12
N LYS A 321 -14.96 -5.55 9.62
CA LYS A 321 -13.63 -5.74 10.27
C LYS A 321 -13.71 -6.24 11.73
N GLY A 322 -14.78 -6.95 12.09
CA GLY A 322 -14.99 -7.51 13.43
C GLY A 322 -15.58 -6.55 14.47
N PHE A 323 -15.97 -5.34 14.06
CA PHE A 323 -16.74 -4.43 14.91
C PHE A 323 -18.22 -4.81 14.91
N ASP A 324 -18.88 -4.64 16.06
CA ASP A 324 -20.31 -4.84 16.24
C ASP A 324 -20.82 -3.98 17.41
N ILE A 325 -21.08 -2.70 17.14
CA ILE A 325 -21.55 -1.71 18.12
C ILE A 325 -22.90 -1.15 17.63
N PRO A 326 -24.04 -1.73 18.04
CA PRO A 326 -25.33 -1.49 17.38
C PRO A 326 -25.83 -0.05 17.40
N ASP A 327 -25.60 0.70 18.48
CA ASP A 327 -26.11 2.07 18.64
C ASP A 327 -25.31 3.12 17.84
N ALA A 328 -24.14 2.75 17.30
CA ALA A 328 -23.37 3.62 16.40
C ALA A 328 -23.95 3.63 14.97
N ILE A 329 -24.72 2.61 14.58
CA ILE A 329 -25.29 2.50 13.24
C ILE A 329 -26.34 3.60 13.04
N GLY A 330 -26.23 4.33 11.95
CA GLY A 330 -27.06 5.50 11.62
C GLY A 330 -26.65 6.80 12.33
N GLN A 331 -25.65 6.77 13.21
CA GLN A 331 -25.15 7.96 13.90
C GLN A 331 -24.02 8.64 13.10
N ASP A 332 -23.92 9.96 13.23
CA ASP A 332 -22.81 10.73 12.67
C ASP A 332 -21.53 10.48 13.47
N VAL A 333 -20.57 9.78 12.85
CA VAL A 333 -19.33 9.34 13.51
C VAL A 333 -18.40 10.49 13.86
N CYS A 334 -18.45 11.60 13.10
CA CYS A 334 -17.70 12.81 13.44
C CYS A 334 -18.29 13.48 14.68
N ALA A 335 -19.62 13.52 14.79
CA ALA A 335 -20.30 14.05 15.96
C ALA A 335 -20.03 13.19 17.22
N LEU A 336 -20.04 11.87 17.08
CA LEU A 336 -19.71 10.95 18.19
C LEU A 336 -18.29 11.18 18.72
N LEU A 337 -17.30 11.34 17.83
CA LEU A 337 -15.93 11.64 18.24
C LEU A 337 -15.79 13.04 18.83
N GLN A 338 -16.37 14.05 18.17
CA GLN A 338 -16.32 15.44 18.65
C GLN A 338 -16.96 15.56 20.05
N HIS A 339 -18.06 14.87 20.31
CA HIS A 339 -18.72 14.88 21.62
C HIS A 339 -17.77 14.43 22.74
N GLU A 340 -17.05 13.33 22.56
CA GLU A 340 -16.11 12.82 23.57
C GLU A 340 -14.86 13.70 23.70
N ILE A 341 -14.41 14.32 22.60
CA ILE A 341 -13.34 15.33 22.60
C ILE A 341 -13.75 16.56 23.44
N ASP A 342 -14.98 17.05 23.27
CA ASP A 342 -15.52 18.20 23.98
C ASP A 342 -15.71 17.92 25.48
N LEU A 343 -16.19 16.71 25.82
CA LEU A 343 -16.30 16.26 27.22
C LEU A 343 -14.95 16.23 27.93
N LEU A 344 -13.89 15.86 27.21
CA LEU A 344 -12.51 15.90 27.72
C LEU A 344 -11.90 17.31 27.66
N GLY A 345 -12.57 18.26 27.01
CA GLY A 345 -12.14 19.65 26.93
C GLY A 345 -10.88 19.86 26.11
N LEU A 346 -10.65 19.04 25.08
CA LEU A 346 -9.43 19.09 24.26
C LEU A 346 -9.52 20.20 23.20
N PRO A 347 -8.40 20.84 22.82
CA PRO A 347 -8.34 21.84 21.76
C PRO A 347 -8.37 21.22 20.36
N VAL A 348 -9.37 20.40 20.06
CA VAL A 348 -9.43 19.64 18.81
C VAL A 348 -10.81 19.76 18.16
N LYS A 349 -10.83 20.03 16.86
CA LYS A 349 -12.04 20.02 16.03
C LYS A 349 -11.92 18.93 14.97
N VAL A 350 -12.87 18.00 14.94
CA VAL A 350 -13.05 17.03 13.86
C VAL A 350 -13.49 17.79 12.61
N ALA A 351 -12.53 18.12 11.76
CA ALA A 351 -12.71 19.00 10.62
C ALA A 351 -13.05 18.23 9.33
N ALA A 352 -12.75 16.93 9.27
CA ALA A 352 -13.04 16.11 8.11
C ALA A 352 -13.25 14.64 8.46
N LEU A 353 -14.12 13.99 7.70
CA LEU A 353 -14.31 12.54 7.63
C LEU A 353 -13.65 12.02 6.36
N VAL A 354 -12.85 10.97 6.49
CA VAL A 354 -11.92 10.55 5.44
C VAL A 354 -12.03 9.05 5.22
N ASN A 355 -12.13 8.65 3.95
CA ASN A 355 -11.87 7.28 3.53
C ASN A 355 -10.38 7.11 3.19
N ASP A 356 -9.81 5.93 3.44
CA ASP A 356 -8.40 5.63 3.19
C ASP A 356 -7.95 5.94 1.75
N THR A 357 -8.76 5.61 0.74
CA THR A 357 -8.46 5.91 -0.67
C THR A 357 -8.39 7.42 -0.97
N VAL A 358 -9.28 8.20 -0.35
CA VAL A 358 -9.28 9.68 -0.44
C VAL A 358 -8.00 10.21 0.21
N GLY A 359 -7.64 9.69 1.39
CA GLY A 359 -6.39 10.03 2.04
C GLY A 359 -5.16 9.71 1.17
N THR A 360 -5.13 8.52 0.55
CA THR A 360 -4.08 8.10 -0.38
C THR A 360 -3.94 9.04 -1.57
N LEU A 361 -5.05 9.47 -2.17
CA LEU A 361 -5.08 10.48 -3.24
C LEU A 361 -4.46 11.80 -2.77
N MET A 362 -4.88 12.30 -1.60
CA MET A 362 -4.45 13.59 -1.07
C MET A 362 -2.96 13.59 -0.70
N ALA A 363 -2.49 12.55 -0.03
CA ALA A 363 -1.08 12.39 0.31
C ALA A 363 -0.18 12.27 -0.93
N ARG A 364 -0.65 11.55 -1.96
CA ARG A 364 0.06 11.49 -3.24
C ARG A 364 0.10 12.86 -3.90
N SER A 365 -1.02 13.57 -3.98
CA SER A 365 -1.08 14.88 -4.63
C SER A 365 -0.17 15.92 -3.96
N TYR A 366 0.00 15.85 -2.63
CA TYR A 366 0.92 16.74 -1.90
C TYR A 366 2.40 16.43 -2.17
N THR A 367 2.75 15.15 -2.31
CA THR A 367 4.14 14.67 -2.43
C THR A 367 4.58 14.44 -3.88
N ALA A 368 3.66 14.43 -4.84
CA ALA A 368 3.96 14.18 -6.23
C ALA A 368 4.89 15.27 -6.78
N PRO A 369 5.92 14.89 -7.56
CA PRO A 369 6.81 15.86 -8.16
C PRO A 369 6.10 16.62 -9.29
N GLY A 370 6.28 17.95 -9.27
CA GLY A 370 5.81 18.87 -10.31
C GLY A 370 4.50 19.58 -9.98
N LYS A 371 3.81 20.08 -11.02
CA LYS A 371 2.50 20.74 -10.93
C LYS A 371 1.32 19.83 -11.24
N THR A 372 1.58 18.54 -11.43
CA THR A 372 0.60 17.57 -11.95
C THR A 372 -0.32 17.12 -10.83
N LYS A 373 -1.61 17.46 -10.94
CA LYS A 373 -2.65 16.99 -10.00
C LYS A 373 -2.77 15.46 -10.10
N THR A 374 -2.69 14.77 -8.96
CA THR A 374 -2.98 13.33 -8.90
C THR A 374 -4.45 13.10 -9.23
N LEU A 375 -4.71 12.11 -10.08
CA LEU A 375 -6.06 11.77 -10.54
C LEU A 375 -6.76 10.82 -9.56
N LEU A 376 -6.04 9.79 -9.12
CA LEU A 376 -6.61 8.62 -8.45
C LEU A 376 -5.72 8.19 -7.28
N GLY A 377 -6.34 7.91 -6.13
CA GLY A 377 -5.76 7.18 -5.01
C GLY A 377 -6.39 5.78 -4.93
N ALA A 378 -5.58 4.73 -4.91
CA ALA A 378 -6.07 3.35 -4.88
C ALA A 378 -5.41 2.53 -3.75
N ILE A 379 -6.18 1.62 -3.17
CA ILE A 379 -5.73 0.66 -2.16
C ILE A 379 -5.74 -0.75 -2.77
N PHE A 380 -4.59 -1.44 -2.68
CA PHE A 380 -4.43 -2.86 -3.01
C PHE A 380 -3.75 -3.57 -1.83
N GLY A 381 -4.53 -3.91 -0.81
CA GLY A 381 -4.05 -4.51 0.43
C GLY A 381 -4.98 -5.60 0.93
N THR A 382 -5.34 -5.57 2.22
CA THR A 382 -6.33 -6.49 2.80
C THR A 382 -7.68 -6.41 2.06
N GLY A 383 -8.10 -5.21 1.66
CA GLY A 383 -9.20 -4.95 0.74
C GLY A 383 -8.71 -4.26 -0.53
N THR A 384 -9.64 -3.87 -1.41
CA THR A 384 -9.32 -2.99 -2.53
C THR A 384 -10.39 -1.94 -2.77
N ASN A 385 -9.96 -0.70 -2.96
CA ASN A 385 -10.83 0.41 -3.26
C ASN A 385 -10.08 1.51 -4.02
N GLY A 386 -10.78 2.49 -4.57
CA GLY A 386 -10.19 3.66 -5.21
C GLY A 386 -11.05 4.92 -5.06
N ALA A 387 -10.40 6.08 -5.01
CA ALA A 387 -11.04 7.38 -5.05
C ALA A 387 -10.35 8.30 -6.05
N TYR A 388 -11.13 9.04 -6.84
CA TYR A 388 -10.61 9.86 -7.92
C TYR A 388 -11.25 11.23 -7.97
N MET A 389 -10.58 12.18 -8.61
CA MET A 389 -11.14 13.51 -8.86
C MET A 389 -12.11 13.49 -10.04
N GLU A 390 -13.37 13.85 -9.80
CA GLU A 390 -14.44 13.91 -10.79
C GLU A 390 -14.93 15.34 -11.01
N ASN A 391 -15.45 15.63 -12.20
CA ASN A 391 -16.12 16.89 -12.48
C ASN A 391 -17.50 16.95 -11.79
N LEU A 392 -17.80 18.03 -11.07
CA LEU A 392 -19.09 18.21 -10.41
C LEU A 392 -20.29 18.13 -11.37
N SER A 393 -20.10 18.48 -12.66
CA SER A 393 -21.16 18.40 -13.66
C SER A 393 -21.51 16.97 -14.07
N ALA A 394 -20.60 16.00 -13.86
CA ALA A 394 -20.85 14.59 -14.13
C ALA A 394 -21.67 13.90 -13.02
N ILE A 395 -21.67 14.47 -11.81
CA ILE A 395 -22.41 13.97 -10.66
C ILE A 395 -23.86 14.45 -10.75
N THR A 396 -24.73 13.63 -11.32
CA THR A 396 -26.14 13.99 -11.53
C THR A 396 -27.08 13.43 -10.46
N LYS A 397 -26.60 12.51 -9.61
CA LYS A 397 -27.35 12.03 -8.46
C LYS A 397 -27.58 13.13 -7.41
N PRO A 398 -28.66 13.03 -6.61
CA PRO A 398 -28.92 13.99 -5.54
C PRO A 398 -27.77 14.03 -4.52
N LEU A 399 -27.30 15.24 -4.22
CA LEU A 399 -26.32 15.52 -3.17
C LEU A 399 -27.03 16.16 -1.98
N GLU A 400 -26.80 15.64 -0.78
CA GLU A 400 -27.33 16.19 0.46
C GLU A 400 -26.37 17.23 1.05
N GLY A 401 -26.86 18.10 1.93
CA GLY A 401 -26.01 19.10 2.59
C GLY A 401 -25.46 20.20 1.67
N HIS A 402 -24.50 20.96 2.19
CA HIS A 402 -23.81 22.01 1.43
C HIS A 402 -22.71 21.41 0.56
N VAL A 403 -22.67 21.78 -0.71
CA VAL A 403 -21.63 21.38 -1.66
C VAL A 403 -20.92 22.65 -2.13
N ASP A 404 -19.64 22.75 -1.80
CA ASP A 404 -18.77 23.77 -2.38
C ASP A 404 -18.61 23.50 -3.89
N ARG A 405 -18.93 24.50 -4.71
CA ARG A 405 -18.85 24.42 -6.17
C ARG A 405 -17.72 25.25 -6.77
N SER A 406 -16.89 25.88 -5.91
CA SER A 406 -15.89 26.87 -6.32
C SER A 406 -14.84 26.32 -7.30
N THR A 407 -14.49 25.04 -7.18
CA THR A 407 -13.48 24.39 -8.04
C THR A 407 -14.07 23.69 -9.26
N GLY A 408 -15.36 23.39 -9.27
CA GLY A 408 -15.99 22.56 -10.29
C GLY A 408 -15.64 21.06 -10.21
N GLU A 409 -14.89 20.62 -9.20
CA GLU A 409 -14.44 19.22 -9.05
C GLU A 409 -14.80 18.68 -7.65
N MET A 410 -14.94 17.36 -7.51
CA MET A 410 -15.09 16.68 -6.23
C MET A 410 -14.41 15.31 -6.27
N VAL A 411 -13.76 14.92 -5.19
CA VAL A 411 -13.26 13.56 -5.03
C VAL A 411 -14.44 12.61 -4.80
N ILE A 412 -14.48 11.53 -5.58
CA ILE A 412 -15.47 10.45 -5.46
C ILE A 412 -14.77 9.20 -4.96
N ASN A 413 -15.29 8.61 -3.88
CA ASN A 413 -14.89 7.28 -3.44
C ASN A 413 -15.71 6.24 -4.20
N THR A 414 -15.06 5.40 -5.00
CA THR A 414 -15.75 4.49 -5.92
C THR A 414 -16.49 3.36 -5.22
N GLU A 415 -15.98 2.91 -4.06
CA GLU A 415 -16.34 1.62 -3.44
C GLU A 415 -16.30 0.46 -4.45
N TRP A 416 -15.26 0.44 -5.30
CA TRP A 416 -15.19 -0.50 -6.43
C TRP A 416 -15.10 -1.96 -6.06
N GLY A 417 -14.92 -2.29 -4.78
CA GLY A 417 -14.89 -3.68 -4.32
C GLY A 417 -16.18 -4.42 -4.66
N SER A 418 -17.30 -3.70 -4.78
CA SER A 418 -18.60 -4.21 -5.20
C SER A 418 -18.80 -4.31 -6.71
N PHE A 419 -17.87 -3.85 -7.55
CA PHE A 419 -18.00 -3.91 -9.01
C PHE A 419 -18.43 -5.31 -9.47
N ASP A 420 -19.44 -5.33 -10.35
CA ASP A 420 -19.96 -6.55 -10.98
C ASP A 420 -20.39 -7.64 -9.99
N ASN A 421 -21.08 -7.26 -8.89
CA ASN A 421 -21.68 -8.22 -7.95
C ASN A 421 -22.61 -9.24 -8.63
N HIS A 422 -23.19 -8.89 -9.79
CA HIS A 422 -24.06 -9.76 -10.58
C HIS A 422 -23.30 -10.65 -11.58
N LEU A 423 -21.95 -10.58 -11.62
CA LEU A 423 -21.07 -11.44 -12.40
C LEU A 423 -21.34 -11.47 -13.91
N LYS A 424 -21.54 -10.30 -14.52
CA LYS A 424 -21.72 -10.15 -15.96
C LYS A 424 -20.40 -10.33 -16.73
N VAL A 425 -19.29 -9.84 -16.18
CA VAL A 425 -17.98 -9.80 -16.87
C VAL A 425 -16.82 -10.35 -16.04
N LEU A 426 -16.95 -10.48 -14.73
CA LEU A 426 -15.87 -11.01 -13.90
C LEU A 426 -15.66 -12.50 -14.19
N PRO A 427 -14.43 -12.92 -14.55
CA PRO A 427 -14.13 -14.32 -14.76
C PRO A 427 -14.31 -15.07 -13.44
N THR A 428 -15.21 -16.05 -13.45
CA THR A 428 -15.58 -16.80 -12.24
C THR A 428 -15.21 -18.26 -12.42
N THR A 429 -14.31 -18.72 -11.56
CA THR A 429 -13.96 -20.15 -11.43
C THR A 429 -14.86 -20.82 -10.39
N ILE A 430 -14.80 -22.16 -10.32
CA ILE A 430 -15.45 -22.89 -9.23
C ILE A 430 -14.90 -22.49 -7.85
N TYR A 431 -13.64 -22.08 -7.78
CA TYR A 431 -12.96 -21.68 -6.53
C TYR A 431 -13.48 -20.34 -6.03
N ASP A 432 -13.72 -19.39 -6.95
CA ASP A 432 -14.37 -18.12 -6.62
C ASP A 432 -15.79 -18.32 -6.09
N ALA A 433 -16.55 -19.25 -6.69
CA ALA A 433 -17.92 -19.56 -6.24
C ALA A 433 -17.95 -20.20 -4.85
N ILE A 434 -16.98 -21.07 -4.53
CA ILE A 434 -16.83 -21.65 -3.19
C ILE A 434 -16.46 -20.57 -2.18
N LEU A 435 -15.46 -19.74 -2.51
CA LEU A 435 -15.00 -18.65 -1.66
C LEU A 435 -16.13 -17.66 -1.35
N ASP A 436 -16.90 -17.25 -2.36
CA ASP A 436 -18.02 -16.34 -2.19
C ASP A 436 -19.11 -16.91 -1.28
N ARG A 437 -19.56 -18.13 -1.56
CA ARG A 437 -20.59 -18.83 -0.78
C ARG A 437 -20.21 -18.97 0.70
N GLU A 438 -18.92 -19.11 1.00
CA GLU A 438 -18.41 -19.33 2.34
C GLU A 438 -17.87 -18.06 3.01
N SER A 439 -17.96 -16.92 2.32
CA SER A 439 -17.62 -15.61 2.86
C SER A 439 -18.70 -15.07 3.79
N VAL A 440 -18.36 -14.03 4.56
CA VAL A 440 -19.30 -13.35 5.47
C VAL A 440 -20.48 -12.73 4.72
N ASN A 441 -20.25 -12.29 3.47
CA ASN A 441 -21.23 -11.59 2.65
C ASN A 441 -21.31 -12.24 1.25
N PRO A 442 -21.97 -13.41 1.09
CA PRO A 442 -22.12 -14.05 -0.22
C PRO A 442 -22.84 -13.14 -1.23
N GLY A 443 -22.38 -13.13 -2.48
CA GLY A 443 -22.92 -12.31 -3.57
C GLY A 443 -22.54 -10.82 -3.53
N LEU A 444 -21.75 -10.38 -2.54
CA LEU A 444 -21.29 -9.00 -2.41
C LEU A 444 -19.76 -8.91 -2.51
N GLN A 445 -19.24 -7.71 -2.78
CA GLN A 445 -17.80 -7.45 -2.88
C GLN A 445 -17.10 -8.37 -3.92
N MET A 446 -17.76 -8.62 -5.05
CA MET A 446 -17.29 -9.62 -5.98
C MET A 446 -15.95 -9.26 -6.60
N PHE A 447 -15.71 -7.99 -6.95
CA PHE A 447 -14.40 -7.55 -7.44
C PHE A 447 -13.30 -7.70 -6.37
N GLU A 448 -13.57 -7.27 -5.14
CA GLU A 448 -12.60 -7.32 -4.05
C GLU A 448 -12.16 -8.75 -3.71
N LYS A 449 -13.08 -9.71 -3.77
CA LYS A 449 -12.81 -11.14 -3.56
C LYS A 449 -11.82 -11.75 -4.56
N ARG A 450 -11.60 -11.13 -5.72
CA ARG A 450 -10.65 -11.61 -6.74
C ARG A 450 -9.30 -10.92 -6.69
N ILE A 451 -9.16 -9.84 -5.93
CA ILE A 451 -7.97 -8.98 -5.91
C ILE A 451 -7.28 -8.97 -4.55
N SER A 452 -8.04 -8.75 -3.48
CA SER A 452 -7.47 -8.32 -2.21
C SER A 452 -6.81 -9.45 -1.43
N GLY A 453 -5.78 -9.09 -0.65
CA GLY A 453 -4.93 -10.03 0.07
C GLY A 453 -5.68 -10.90 1.09
N MET A 454 -6.84 -10.45 1.59
CA MET A 454 -7.71 -11.26 2.44
C MET A 454 -8.17 -12.55 1.75
N PHE A 455 -8.36 -12.54 0.42
CA PHE A 455 -8.96 -13.64 -0.32
C PHE A 455 -7.96 -14.44 -1.16
N LEU A 456 -6.79 -13.87 -1.49
CA LEU A 456 -5.80 -14.55 -2.35
C LEU A 456 -5.21 -15.83 -1.72
N GLY A 457 -4.97 -15.82 -0.40
CA GLY A 457 -4.53 -17.04 0.31
C GLY A 457 -5.64 -18.09 0.39
N GLU A 458 -6.88 -17.66 0.64
CA GLU A 458 -8.03 -18.56 0.74
C GLU A 458 -8.38 -19.21 -0.60
N ILE A 459 -8.32 -18.47 -1.71
CA ILE A 459 -8.59 -19.06 -3.02
C ILE A 459 -7.51 -20.08 -3.42
N LEU A 460 -6.23 -19.84 -3.08
CA LEU A 460 -5.18 -20.84 -3.23
C LEU A 460 -5.49 -22.08 -2.39
N ARG A 461 -5.84 -21.90 -1.10
CA ARG A 461 -6.20 -23.01 -0.20
C ARG A 461 -7.34 -23.87 -0.75
N ILE A 462 -8.44 -23.24 -1.18
CA ILE A 462 -9.60 -23.93 -1.77
C ILE A 462 -9.17 -24.72 -3.01
N THR A 463 -8.33 -24.12 -3.86
CA THR A 463 -7.83 -24.75 -5.07
C THR A 463 -6.99 -26.00 -4.77
N LEU A 464 -6.05 -25.90 -3.83
CA LEU A 464 -5.19 -27.02 -3.42
C LEU A 464 -6.00 -28.14 -2.77
N VAL A 465 -6.93 -27.82 -1.86
CA VAL A 465 -7.82 -28.82 -1.26
C VAL A 465 -8.67 -29.53 -2.31
N LYS A 466 -9.12 -28.82 -3.34
CA LYS A 466 -9.90 -29.41 -4.43
C LYS A 466 -9.07 -30.38 -5.26
N LEU A 467 -7.82 -30.04 -5.57
CA LEU A 467 -6.87 -30.92 -6.26
C LEU A 467 -6.50 -32.15 -5.43
N MET A 468 -6.23 -31.99 -4.13
CA MET A 468 -5.92 -33.12 -3.24
C MET A 468 -7.06 -34.14 -3.13
N ASN A 469 -8.31 -33.65 -3.20
CA ASN A 469 -9.49 -34.51 -3.14
C ASN A 469 -9.81 -35.19 -4.49
N ASP A 470 -9.10 -34.86 -5.56
CA ASP A 470 -9.20 -35.56 -6.83
C ASP A 470 -8.24 -36.77 -6.81
N PRO A 471 -8.76 -38.02 -6.82
CA PRO A 471 -7.93 -39.21 -6.74
C PRO A 471 -7.03 -39.40 -7.98
N THR A 472 -7.24 -38.63 -9.05
CA THR A 472 -6.40 -38.66 -10.25
C THR A 472 -5.20 -37.71 -10.16
N VAL A 473 -5.18 -36.79 -9.20
CA VAL A 473 -4.14 -35.78 -9.06
C VAL A 473 -3.25 -36.10 -7.85
N PRO A 474 -1.96 -36.41 -8.04
CA PRO A 474 -1.09 -36.83 -6.95
C PRO A 474 -0.43 -35.63 -6.23
N LEU A 475 -1.22 -34.63 -5.82
CA LEU A 475 -0.74 -33.45 -5.07
C LEU A 475 -0.53 -33.79 -3.60
N PHE A 476 0.66 -33.49 -3.06
CA PHE A 476 1.08 -33.78 -1.69
C PHE A 476 0.94 -35.26 -1.30
N GLN A 477 1.19 -36.13 -2.26
CA GLN A 477 1.16 -37.58 -2.07
C GLN A 477 2.48 -38.14 -2.57
N ASP A 478 3.02 -39.12 -1.84
CA ASP A 478 4.18 -39.93 -2.22
C ASP A 478 3.84 -41.42 -2.13
N ASP A 479 4.52 -42.26 -2.91
CA ASP A 479 4.41 -43.72 -2.76
C ASP A 479 5.27 -44.21 -1.59
N ASN A 480 6.45 -43.61 -1.41
CA ASN A 480 7.38 -43.84 -0.31
C ASN A 480 8.47 -42.76 -0.30
N SER A 481 9.34 -42.77 0.71
CA SER A 481 10.43 -41.78 0.82
C SER A 481 11.40 -41.78 -0.35
N ALA A 482 11.56 -42.88 -1.11
CA ALA A 482 12.47 -42.92 -2.25
C ALA A 482 11.91 -42.23 -3.50
N SER A 483 10.60 -41.94 -3.57
CA SER A 483 9.98 -41.22 -4.69
C SER A 483 10.06 -39.70 -4.57
N ASN A 484 10.49 -39.19 -3.41
CA ASN A 484 10.59 -37.76 -3.12
C ASN A 484 12.05 -37.30 -3.16
N ASP A 485 12.31 -36.12 -3.70
CA ASP A 485 13.66 -35.56 -3.81
C ASP A 485 14.31 -35.24 -2.44
N TYR A 486 13.53 -35.15 -1.36
CA TYR A 486 14.03 -35.06 0.02
C TYR A 486 14.44 -36.39 0.64
N HIS A 487 14.19 -37.53 -0.02
CA HIS A 487 14.28 -38.85 0.59
C HIS A 487 13.42 -38.99 1.88
N SER A 488 12.28 -38.32 1.91
CA SER A 488 11.29 -38.32 2.99
C SER A 488 9.88 -38.46 2.42
N THR A 489 8.89 -38.79 3.23
CA THR A 489 7.49 -38.90 2.76
C THR A 489 6.76 -37.59 3.05
N THR A 490 6.13 -37.01 2.01
CA THR A 490 5.24 -35.87 2.17
C THR A 490 4.09 -36.24 3.09
N THR A 491 3.84 -35.41 4.10
CA THR A 491 2.77 -35.62 5.08
C THR A 491 1.96 -34.35 5.24
N VAL A 492 0.64 -34.51 5.33
CA VAL A 492 -0.31 -33.42 5.61
C VAL A 492 -0.98 -33.73 6.94
N ASP A 493 -0.77 -32.86 7.93
CA ASP A 493 -1.35 -33.04 9.26
C ASP A 493 -2.89 -32.91 9.21
N ALA A 494 -3.62 -33.71 9.98
CA ALA A 494 -5.08 -33.63 10.03
C ALA A 494 -5.61 -32.27 10.55
N GLN A 495 -4.81 -31.55 11.33
CA GLN A 495 -5.04 -30.20 11.84
C GLN A 495 -4.32 -29.12 11.02
N SER A 496 -3.81 -29.48 9.84
CA SER A 496 -3.15 -28.56 8.93
C SER A 496 -3.99 -27.29 8.66
N PRO A 497 -3.36 -26.10 8.55
CA PRO A 497 -4.01 -24.88 8.07
C PRO A 497 -4.73 -25.06 6.73
N LEU A 498 -4.29 -26.00 5.88
CA LEU A 498 -4.90 -26.29 4.58
C LEU A 498 -6.38 -26.67 4.69
N PHE A 499 -6.78 -27.33 5.78
CA PHE A 499 -8.16 -27.73 6.05
C PHE A 499 -8.96 -26.71 6.87
N LYS A 500 -8.33 -25.60 7.29
CA LYS A 500 -8.94 -24.54 8.09
C LYS A 500 -9.21 -23.32 7.20
N LYS A 501 -10.49 -22.95 7.06
CA LYS A 501 -10.89 -21.76 6.29
C LYS A 501 -10.19 -20.52 6.84
N TRP A 502 -9.72 -19.66 5.95
CA TRP A 502 -9.04 -18.40 6.28
C TRP A 502 -7.70 -18.54 7.01
N ALA A 503 -7.15 -19.76 7.11
CA ALA A 503 -5.87 -19.99 7.79
C ALA A 503 -4.64 -19.75 6.90
N VAL A 504 -4.83 -19.59 5.60
CA VAL A 504 -3.77 -19.32 4.62
C VAL A 504 -3.88 -17.87 4.17
N ASP A 505 -2.86 -17.07 4.45
CA ASP A 505 -2.80 -15.67 4.04
C ASP A 505 -2.05 -15.50 2.69
N SER A 506 -2.07 -14.28 2.15
CA SER A 506 -1.51 -14.01 0.82
C SER A 506 0.03 -14.06 0.74
N SER A 507 0.76 -14.16 1.84
CA SER A 507 2.24 -14.19 1.88
C SER A 507 2.81 -15.31 1.02
N ILE A 508 2.17 -16.47 1.02
CA ILE A 508 2.63 -17.64 0.29
C ILE A 508 2.66 -17.39 -1.23
N LEU A 509 1.74 -16.55 -1.75
CA LEU A 509 1.75 -16.19 -3.16
C LEU A 509 2.94 -15.27 -3.49
N SER A 510 3.25 -14.31 -2.62
CA SER A 510 4.42 -13.44 -2.78
C SER A 510 5.74 -14.23 -2.70
N ILE A 511 5.84 -15.19 -1.79
CA ILE A 511 7.01 -16.07 -1.66
C ILE A 511 7.12 -17.00 -2.87
N ALA A 512 5.99 -17.54 -3.34
CA ALA A 512 5.93 -18.35 -4.54
C ALA A 512 6.44 -17.58 -5.77
N GLU A 513 6.01 -16.33 -5.96
CA GLU A 513 6.48 -15.49 -7.07
C GLU A 513 7.99 -15.18 -6.94
N ALA A 514 8.45 -14.81 -5.74
CA ALA A 514 9.84 -14.43 -5.49
C ALA A 514 10.86 -15.57 -5.62
N ASP A 515 10.48 -16.81 -5.26
CA ASP A 515 11.42 -17.94 -5.22
C ASP A 515 11.68 -18.50 -6.62
N ASN A 516 12.78 -18.08 -7.23
CA ASN A 516 13.27 -18.58 -8.52
C ASN A 516 14.46 -19.53 -8.37
N SER A 517 14.66 -20.10 -7.17
CA SER A 517 15.73 -21.08 -6.93
C SER A 517 15.39 -22.43 -7.56
N LEU A 518 16.41 -23.17 -8.02
CA LEU A 518 16.22 -24.47 -8.70
C LEU A 518 15.42 -25.50 -7.89
N GLY A 519 15.44 -25.39 -6.56
CA GLY A 519 14.74 -26.30 -5.65
C GLY A 519 13.58 -25.68 -4.87
N LEU A 520 13.19 -24.43 -5.18
CA LEU A 520 12.07 -23.72 -4.53
C LEU A 520 12.13 -23.79 -2.99
N ARG A 521 13.31 -23.56 -2.41
CA ARG A 521 13.56 -23.80 -0.98
C ARG A 521 12.71 -22.91 -0.07
N ALA A 522 12.58 -21.63 -0.41
CA ALA A 522 11.81 -20.68 0.38
C ALA A 522 10.31 -20.99 0.27
N LEU A 523 9.84 -21.34 -0.93
CA LEU A 523 8.46 -21.76 -1.12
C LEU A 523 8.13 -23.06 -0.38
N ARG A 524 9.02 -24.06 -0.39
CA ARG A 524 8.81 -25.31 0.37
C ARG A 524 8.74 -25.07 1.88
N GLN A 525 9.59 -24.20 2.41
CA GLN A 525 9.51 -23.78 3.81
C GLN A 525 8.18 -23.09 4.12
N GLU A 526 7.69 -22.25 3.20
CA GLU A 526 6.40 -21.59 3.37
C GLU A 526 5.21 -22.55 3.19
N ILE A 527 5.32 -23.57 2.34
CA ILE A 527 4.33 -24.66 2.22
C ILE A 527 4.23 -25.42 3.56
N GLU A 528 5.37 -25.75 4.17
CA GLU A 528 5.36 -26.40 5.49
C GLU A 528 4.74 -25.49 6.57
N LYS A 529 5.18 -24.22 6.63
CA LYS A 529 4.72 -23.26 7.64
C LYS A 529 3.24 -22.89 7.49
N SER A 530 2.81 -22.55 6.27
CA SER A 530 1.51 -21.91 6.01
C SER A 530 0.45 -22.89 5.53
N LEU A 531 0.85 -24.04 4.96
CA LEU A 531 -0.07 -25.11 4.57
C LEU A 531 0.05 -26.36 5.45
N GLY A 532 0.99 -26.44 6.40
CA GLY A 532 1.15 -27.61 7.26
C GLY A 532 1.49 -28.89 6.50
N VAL A 533 2.21 -28.78 5.38
CA VAL A 533 2.65 -29.90 4.55
C VAL A 533 4.16 -30.10 4.71
N SER A 534 4.56 -31.13 5.45
CA SER A 534 5.97 -31.44 5.66
C SER A 534 6.54 -32.23 4.48
N ALA A 535 7.81 -31.96 4.15
CA ALA A 535 8.55 -32.62 3.07
C ALA A 535 7.85 -32.58 1.69
N ALA A 536 7.23 -31.46 1.32
CA ALA A 536 6.66 -31.28 -0.02
C ALA A 536 7.74 -31.44 -1.11
N SER A 537 7.42 -32.21 -2.16
CA SER A 537 8.33 -32.49 -3.28
C SER A 537 8.60 -31.26 -4.15
N LEU A 538 9.46 -31.38 -5.18
CA LEU A 538 9.73 -30.27 -6.11
C LEU A 538 8.53 -30.02 -6.98
N GLU A 539 7.91 -31.10 -7.40
CA GLU A 539 6.75 -31.16 -8.24
C GLU A 539 5.55 -30.52 -7.53
N ASP A 540 5.37 -30.80 -6.24
CA ASP A 540 4.36 -30.13 -5.40
C ASP A 540 4.61 -28.63 -5.33
N ALA A 541 5.84 -28.22 -5.01
CA ALA A 541 6.20 -26.81 -4.93
C ALA A 541 6.04 -26.08 -6.28
N GLN A 542 6.36 -26.74 -7.39
CA GLN A 542 6.15 -26.21 -8.74
C GLN A 542 4.67 -26.06 -9.07
N ALA A 543 3.83 -27.03 -8.68
CA ALA A 543 2.38 -26.96 -8.86
C ALA A 543 1.78 -25.81 -8.05
N VAL A 544 2.16 -25.68 -6.77
CA VAL A 544 1.74 -24.57 -5.91
C VAL A 544 2.19 -23.23 -6.48
N LYS A 545 3.46 -23.10 -6.92
CA LYS A 545 3.97 -21.88 -7.54
C LYS A 545 3.16 -21.49 -8.78
N LEU A 546 2.90 -22.45 -9.66
CA LEU A 546 2.18 -22.19 -10.90
C LEU A 546 0.76 -21.65 -10.65
N ILE A 547 0.03 -22.25 -9.71
CA ILE A 547 -1.33 -21.83 -9.34
C ILE A 547 -1.30 -20.48 -8.61
N ALA A 548 -0.39 -20.30 -7.65
CA ALA A 548 -0.23 -19.06 -6.90
C ALA A 548 0.08 -17.88 -7.83
N ASN A 549 1.01 -18.06 -8.76
CA ASN A 549 1.36 -17.03 -9.74
C ASN A 549 0.17 -16.68 -10.65
N ALA A 550 -0.62 -17.66 -11.06
CA ALA A 550 -1.82 -17.41 -11.86
C ALA A 550 -2.88 -16.60 -11.10
N ILE A 551 -3.09 -16.91 -9.81
CA ILE A 551 -4.00 -16.15 -8.93
C ILE A 551 -3.50 -14.72 -8.73
N GLY A 552 -2.21 -14.53 -8.44
CA GLY A 552 -1.62 -13.20 -8.25
C GLY A 552 -1.64 -12.35 -9.52
N LYS A 553 -1.31 -12.94 -10.68
CA LYS A 553 -1.39 -12.26 -11.97
C LYS A 553 -2.83 -11.88 -12.33
N ARG A 554 -3.81 -12.75 -12.05
CA ARG A 554 -5.24 -12.43 -12.19
C ARG A 554 -5.63 -11.19 -11.37
N ALA A 555 -5.27 -11.19 -10.09
CA ALA A 555 -5.56 -10.09 -9.17
C ALA A 555 -4.98 -8.75 -9.67
N ALA A 556 -3.71 -8.75 -10.09
CA ALA A 556 -3.05 -7.56 -10.61
C ALA A 556 -3.65 -7.08 -11.95
N ARG A 557 -4.04 -7.99 -12.86
CA ARG A 557 -4.69 -7.59 -14.11
C ARG A 557 -6.07 -6.97 -13.89
N LEU A 558 -6.84 -7.47 -12.92
CA LEU A 558 -8.10 -6.84 -12.51
C LEU A 558 -7.86 -5.46 -11.88
N ALA A 559 -6.86 -5.32 -11.01
CA ALA A 559 -6.45 -4.04 -10.44
C ALA A 559 -6.09 -3.01 -11.52
N GLY A 560 -5.28 -3.41 -12.52
CA GLY A 560 -4.96 -2.57 -13.67
C GLY A 560 -6.18 -2.17 -14.51
N SER A 561 -7.19 -3.05 -14.61
CA SER A 561 -8.45 -2.76 -15.29
C SER A 561 -9.23 -1.62 -14.59
N ALA A 562 -9.29 -1.62 -13.25
CA ALA A 562 -9.92 -0.53 -12.50
C ALA A 562 -9.22 0.82 -12.71
N LEU A 563 -7.88 0.83 -12.70
CA LEU A 563 -7.11 2.04 -13.00
C LEU A 563 -7.40 2.55 -14.42
N ALA A 564 -7.34 1.66 -15.42
CA ALA A 564 -7.62 2.01 -16.81
C ALA A 564 -9.03 2.58 -17.00
N ALA A 565 -10.03 1.98 -16.35
CA ALA A 565 -11.41 2.44 -16.41
C ALA A 565 -11.55 3.88 -15.91
N VAL A 566 -10.96 4.24 -14.76
CA VAL A 566 -11.00 5.60 -14.21
C VAL A 566 -10.28 6.59 -15.13
N ILE A 567 -9.12 6.21 -15.69
CA ILE A 567 -8.34 7.09 -16.58
C ILE A 567 -9.12 7.43 -17.86
N ILE A 568 -9.80 6.44 -18.43
CA ILE A 568 -10.62 6.61 -19.64
C ILE A 568 -11.89 7.39 -19.31
N HIS A 569 -12.58 7.01 -18.23
CA HIS A 569 -13.82 7.66 -17.78
C HIS A 569 -13.66 9.16 -17.55
N THR A 570 -12.52 9.57 -17.00
CA THR A 570 -12.20 10.98 -16.73
C THR A 570 -11.58 11.73 -17.91
N GLU A 571 -11.34 11.03 -19.04
CA GLU A 571 -10.71 11.57 -20.26
C GLU A 571 -9.34 12.23 -19.99
N ARG A 572 -8.69 11.91 -18.86
CA ARG A 572 -7.50 12.65 -18.41
C ARG A 572 -6.32 12.51 -19.37
N LEU A 573 -6.18 11.33 -19.97
CA LEU A 573 -5.14 11.07 -20.97
C LEU A 573 -5.37 11.87 -22.26
N GLU A 574 -6.62 11.97 -22.72
CA GLU A 574 -6.99 12.73 -23.91
C GLU A 574 -6.75 14.23 -23.72
N GLN A 575 -7.14 14.76 -22.56
CA GLN A 575 -6.90 16.17 -22.18
C GLN A 575 -5.42 16.56 -22.21
N ILE A 576 -4.53 15.63 -21.83
CA ILE A 576 -3.07 15.83 -21.94
C ILE A 576 -2.67 15.83 -23.42
N THR A 577 -3.10 14.83 -24.20
CA THR A 577 -2.70 14.71 -25.61
C THR A 577 -3.19 15.89 -26.47
N GLY A 578 -4.42 16.39 -26.23
CA GLY A 578 -5.01 17.52 -26.93
C GLY A 578 -4.32 18.86 -26.64
N LYS A 579 -3.62 19.00 -25.50
CA LYS A 579 -2.75 20.15 -25.20
C LYS A 579 -1.37 20.05 -25.86
N THR A 580 -0.93 18.83 -26.21
CA THR A 580 0.40 18.56 -26.79
C THR A 580 0.43 18.49 -28.32
N SER A 581 -0.50 19.14 -29.05
CA SER A 581 -0.65 19.04 -30.52
C SER A 581 0.52 19.57 -31.39
N ASN A 582 1.73 19.70 -30.84
CA ASN A 582 2.97 20.03 -31.54
C ASN A 582 4.01 18.88 -31.45
N ILE A 583 3.58 17.61 -31.43
CA ILE A 583 4.51 16.49 -31.57
C ILE A 583 4.89 16.39 -33.07
N PRO A 584 6.17 16.61 -33.45
CA PRO A 584 6.59 16.55 -34.85
C PRO A 584 6.38 15.14 -35.42
N SER A 585 6.01 15.05 -36.70
CA SER A 585 5.86 13.74 -37.36
C SER A 585 7.20 12.98 -37.38
N THR A 586 7.16 11.66 -37.55
CA THR A 586 8.38 10.82 -37.71
C THR A 586 9.27 11.29 -38.87
N SER A 587 8.68 11.90 -39.91
CA SER A 587 9.41 12.57 -40.98
C SER A 587 10.12 13.85 -40.53
N ASP A 588 9.51 14.65 -39.66
CA ASP A 588 10.09 15.90 -39.13
C ASP A 588 11.26 15.61 -38.19
N ILE A 589 11.13 14.58 -37.35
CA ILE A 589 12.21 14.10 -36.46
C ILE A 589 13.40 13.61 -37.30
N SER A 590 13.14 12.86 -38.38
CA SER A 590 14.18 12.35 -39.28
C SER A 590 14.90 13.47 -40.06
N GLN A 591 14.18 14.53 -40.46
CA GLN A 591 14.79 15.68 -41.13
C GLN A 591 15.63 16.53 -40.18
N ASN A 592 15.18 16.71 -38.93
CA ASN A 592 15.91 17.48 -37.92
C ASN A 592 17.20 16.76 -37.49
N LEU A 593 17.18 15.43 -37.38
CA LEU A 593 18.38 14.63 -37.10
C LEU A 593 19.42 14.66 -38.22
N ARG A 594 19.00 14.83 -39.48
CA ARG A 594 19.92 14.97 -40.63
C ARG A 594 20.61 16.34 -40.70
N LYS A 595 20.11 17.36 -40.00
CA LYS A 595 20.68 18.72 -39.99
C LYS A 595 21.73 18.95 -38.90
N LEU A 596 21.89 18.05 -37.92
CA LEU A 596 22.91 18.17 -36.88
C LEU A 596 24.18 17.40 -37.27
N GLU A 597 25.24 18.11 -37.66
CA GLU A 597 26.58 17.54 -37.76
C GLU A 597 27.14 17.25 -36.35
N LEU A 598 27.50 15.99 -36.08
CA LEU A 598 28.00 15.53 -34.78
C LEU A 598 29.48 15.91 -34.57
N GLY A 599 29.72 16.91 -33.72
CA GLY A 599 30.99 17.14 -33.03
C GLY A 599 30.89 16.77 -31.54
N SER A 600 31.93 16.17 -30.99
CA SER A 600 31.99 15.49 -29.69
C SER A 600 31.67 16.38 -28.46
N ALA A 601 30.49 16.20 -27.86
CA ALA A 601 30.21 16.50 -26.44
C ALA A 601 28.93 15.75 -25.98
N ALA A 602 29.07 14.60 -25.32
CA ALA A 602 28.00 13.59 -25.25
C ALA A 602 26.96 13.73 -24.11
N SER A 603 26.90 14.84 -23.33
CA SER A 603 25.91 14.96 -22.24
C SER A 603 24.94 16.14 -22.41
N ALA A 604 25.43 17.35 -22.70
CA ALA A 604 24.57 18.50 -22.98
C ALA A 604 23.79 18.36 -24.31
N THR A 605 24.31 17.56 -25.24
CA THR A 605 23.71 17.35 -26.57
C THR A 605 22.52 16.39 -26.52
N LEU A 606 22.47 15.45 -25.56
CA LEU A 606 21.33 14.52 -25.40
C LEU A 606 20.06 15.24 -24.95
N LYS A 607 20.17 16.20 -24.02
CA LYS A 607 19.03 17.02 -23.57
C LYS A 607 18.54 17.94 -24.69
N LYS A 608 19.46 18.58 -25.40
CA LYS A 608 19.15 19.40 -26.59
C LYS A 608 18.60 18.58 -27.76
N LEU A 609 19.04 17.33 -27.95
CA LEU A 609 18.50 16.40 -28.95
C LEU A 609 17.09 15.96 -28.57
N ALA A 610 16.81 15.68 -27.30
CA ALA A 610 15.46 15.38 -26.82
C ALA A 610 14.51 16.59 -26.97
N GLU A 611 15.00 17.81 -26.65
CA GLU A 611 14.28 19.07 -26.84
C GLU A 611 14.05 19.38 -28.33
N ALA A 612 15.05 19.21 -29.20
CA ALA A 612 14.95 19.44 -30.64
C ALA A 612 14.14 18.36 -31.39
N SER A 613 13.95 17.19 -30.78
CA SER A 613 13.13 16.09 -31.31
C SER A 613 11.68 16.12 -30.79
N GLY A 614 11.31 17.09 -29.95
CA GLY A 614 9.99 17.15 -29.30
C GLY A 614 9.72 16.01 -28.31
N LEU A 615 10.78 15.36 -27.82
CA LEU A 615 10.74 14.18 -26.92
C LEU A 615 10.89 14.55 -25.44
N THR A 616 10.95 15.84 -25.10
CA THR A 616 10.79 16.28 -23.71
C THR A 616 9.33 16.12 -23.32
N ILE A 617 9.03 15.00 -22.66
CA ILE A 617 7.77 14.82 -21.94
C ILE A 617 7.81 15.81 -20.76
N ASN A 618 6.93 16.80 -20.77
CA ASN A 618 6.83 17.75 -19.66
C ASN A 618 6.24 17.02 -18.44
N GLU A 619 6.56 17.44 -17.22
CA GLU A 619 5.99 16.79 -16.02
C GLU A 619 4.46 16.89 -15.98
N GLU A 620 3.88 17.91 -16.64
CA GLU A 620 2.45 18.13 -16.81
C GLU A 620 1.77 17.14 -17.79
N ASP A 621 2.56 16.30 -18.48
CA ASP A 621 2.07 15.32 -19.47
C ASP A 621 1.78 13.93 -18.88
N PHE A 622 1.77 13.80 -17.55
CA PHE A 622 1.53 12.53 -16.85
C PHE A 622 0.17 12.48 -16.18
N VAL A 623 -0.46 11.30 -16.22
CA VAL A 623 -1.55 10.94 -15.30
C VAL A 623 -0.91 10.36 -14.05
N ASP A 624 -0.94 11.12 -12.95
CA ASP A 624 -0.38 10.67 -11.67
C ASP A 624 -1.43 9.91 -10.86
N ILE A 625 -1.02 8.74 -10.33
CA ILE A 625 -1.85 7.84 -9.54
C ILE A 625 -1.10 7.47 -8.27
N GLY A 626 -1.74 7.67 -7.12
CA GLY A 626 -1.27 7.22 -5.82
C GLY A 626 -1.79 5.83 -5.54
N VAL A 627 -0.90 4.91 -5.16
CA VAL A 627 -1.30 3.56 -4.72
C VAL A 627 -0.73 3.27 -3.33
N ASP A 628 -1.48 2.56 -2.51
CA ASP A 628 -1.06 2.07 -1.20
C ASP A 628 -1.60 0.64 -1.00
N GLY A 629 -1.07 -0.08 -0.03
CA GLY A 629 -1.48 -1.44 0.32
C GLY A 629 -0.42 -2.51 0.07
N SER A 630 -0.52 -3.58 0.85
CA SER A 630 0.51 -4.60 0.92
C SER A 630 0.75 -5.38 -0.37
N LEU A 631 -0.24 -5.49 -1.27
CA LEU A 631 -0.04 -6.21 -2.53
C LEU A 631 0.84 -5.40 -3.47
N VAL A 632 0.55 -4.12 -3.67
CA VAL A 632 1.36 -3.29 -4.56
C VAL A 632 2.76 -3.00 -4.00
N GLU A 633 2.90 -2.95 -2.67
CA GLU A 633 4.19 -2.71 -2.02
C GLU A 633 5.08 -3.96 -1.92
N PHE A 634 4.51 -5.14 -1.66
CA PHE A 634 5.28 -6.33 -1.29
C PHE A 634 5.09 -7.54 -2.22
N TYR A 635 4.06 -7.61 -3.06
CA TYR A 635 3.92 -8.69 -4.02
C TYR A 635 4.85 -8.44 -5.23
N PRO A 636 5.81 -9.35 -5.52
CA PRO A 636 6.77 -9.13 -6.61
C PRO A 636 6.08 -9.01 -7.97
N GLY A 637 6.37 -7.94 -8.72
CA GLY A 637 5.83 -7.74 -10.07
C GLY A 637 4.36 -7.34 -10.15
N PHE A 638 3.68 -7.07 -9.03
CA PHE A 638 2.26 -6.70 -9.02
C PHE A 638 1.97 -5.48 -9.89
N GLU A 639 2.79 -4.42 -9.77
CA GLU A 639 2.66 -3.22 -10.62
C GLU A 639 2.85 -3.52 -12.11
N GLU A 640 3.81 -4.38 -12.46
CA GLU A 640 4.05 -4.72 -13.86
C GLU A 640 2.86 -5.47 -14.47
N TYR A 641 2.24 -6.38 -13.73
CA TYR A 641 1.02 -7.06 -14.19
C TYR A 641 -0.20 -6.12 -14.26
N MET A 642 -0.28 -5.10 -13.40
CA MET A 642 -1.28 -4.03 -13.56
C MET A 642 -1.03 -3.26 -14.87
N ARG A 643 0.22 -2.88 -15.14
CA ARG A 643 0.61 -2.19 -16.37
C ARG A 643 0.38 -3.03 -17.62
N GLU A 644 0.60 -4.34 -17.57
CA GLU A 644 0.23 -5.26 -18.66
C GLU A 644 -1.26 -5.15 -19.01
N ALA A 645 -2.16 -5.13 -18.02
CA ALA A 645 -3.60 -4.98 -18.27
C ALA A 645 -3.95 -3.59 -18.82
N ILE A 646 -3.29 -2.53 -18.33
CA ILE A 646 -3.49 -1.17 -18.82
C ILE A 646 -3.08 -1.07 -20.31
N ARG A 647 -1.94 -1.66 -20.70
CA ARG A 647 -1.47 -1.69 -22.10
C ARG A 647 -2.41 -2.45 -23.04
N ALA A 648 -3.16 -3.42 -22.51
CA ALA A 648 -4.12 -4.21 -23.28
C ALA A 648 -5.38 -3.42 -23.68
N ILE A 649 -5.60 -2.25 -23.09
CA ILE A 649 -6.73 -1.37 -23.43
C ILE A 649 -6.37 -0.51 -24.64
N GLU A 650 -7.09 -0.69 -25.74
CA GLU A 650 -6.81 -0.02 -27.02
C GLU A 650 -6.73 1.51 -26.90
N ALA A 651 -7.62 2.13 -26.13
CA ALA A 651 -7.65 3.58 -25.91
C ALA A 651 -6.42 4.12 -25.16
N ILE A 652 -5.70 3.27 -24.41
CA ILE A 652 -4.48 3.65 -23.68
C ILE A 652 -3.25 3.16 -24.44
N GLY A 653 -3.16 1.86 -24.70
CA GLY A 653 -2.06 1.21 -25.37
C GLY A 653 -0.70 1.41 -24.68
N VAL A 654 0.37 1.02 -25.36
CA VAL A 654 1.75 1.15 -24.85
C VAL A 654 2.16 2.61 -24.66
N ILE A 655 1.70 3.50 -25.54
CA ILE A 655 2.07 4.93 -25.51
C ILE A 655 1.36 5.65 -24.36
N GLY A 656 0.05 5.41 -24.19
CA GLY A 656 -0.72 5.98 -23.08
C GLY A 656 -0.25 5.45 -21.73
N GLU A 657 0.08 4.17 -21.64
CA GLU A 657 0.58 3.58 -20.39
C GLU A 657 1.89 4.21 -19.91
N ARG A 658 2.79 4.57 -20.84
CA ARG A 658 4.02 5.31 -20.51
C ARG A 658 3.78 6.71 -19.94
N ARG A 659 2.58 7.27 -20.13
CA ARG A 659 2.17 8.56 -19.53
C ARG A 659 1.49 8.38 -18.18
N ILE A 660 1.37 7.15 -17.67
CA ILE A 660 0.79 6.87 -16.36
C ILE A 660 1.91 6.67 -15.33
N ARG A 661 1.94 7.56 -14.33
CA ARG A 661 2.87 7.51 -13.21
C ARG A 661 2.15 6.94 -11.99
N ILE A 662 2.42 5.68 -11.70
CA ILE A 662 1.96 5.01 -10.47
C ILE A 662 3.04 5.26 -9.41
N GLY A 663 2.66 5.84 -8.28
CA GLY A 663 3.57 6.12 -7.17
C GLY A 663 3.00 5.63 -5.85
N ILE A 664 3.85 5.02 -5.02
CA ILE A 664 3.48 4.60 -3.68
C ILE A 664 3.17 5.83 -2.82
N SER A 665 1.99 5.85 -2.19
CA SER A 665 1.55 6.88 -1.27
C SER A 665 1.64 6.35 0.16
N LYS A 666 2.78 6.60 0.81
CA LYS A 666 2.99 6.14 2.19
C LYS A 666 2.16 6.98 3.15
N ASP A 667 1.48 6.31 4.08
CA ASP A 667 0.66 6.93 5.14
C ASP A 667 -0.53 7.77 4.63
N GLY A 668 -1.21 7.31 3.57
CA GLY A 668 -2.40 7.94 3.03
C GLY A 668 -3.48 8.23 4.08
N SER A 669 -3.75 7.30 4.99
CA SER A 669 -4.74 7.48 6.06
C SER A 669 -4.35 8.50 7.14
N GLY A 670 -3.07 8.83 7.29
CA GLY A 670 -2.59 9.84 8.23
C GLY A 670 -2.42 11.20 7.56
N VAL A 671 -1.47 11.27 6.63
CA VAL A 671 -1.10 12.51 5.93
C VAL A 671 -2.27 13.03 5.09
N GLY A 672 -2.96 12.14 4.39
CA GLY A 672 -4.12 12.50 3.59
C GLY A 672 -5.26 13.07 4.43
N ALA A 673 -5.51 12.51 5.61
CA ALA A 673 -6.55 13.02 6.49
C ALA A 673 -6.24 14.42 7.05
N ALA A 674 -4.97 14.67 7.40
CA ALA A 674 -4.50 16.00 7.77
C ALA A 674 -4.68 17.01 6.62
N LEU A 675 -4.37 16.61 5.38
CA LEU A 675 -4.58 17.45 4.19
C LEU A 675 -6.06 17.74 3.92
N ILE A 676 -6.96 16.78 4.18
CA ILE A 676 -8.40 17.02 4.02
C ILE A 676 -8.93 17.94 5.14
N ALA A 677 -8.40 17.82 6.36
CA ALA A 677 -8.71 18.77 7.43
C ALA A 677 -8.25 20.20 7.10
N LEU A 678 -7.15 20.34 6.34
CA LEU A 678 -6.74 21.62 5.76
C LEU A 678 -7.74 22.11 4.71
N VAL A 679 -8.14 21.25 3.76
CA VAL A 679 -9.15 21.63 2.74
C VAL A 679 -10.45 22.09 3.39
N ALA A 680 -10.94 21.38 4.42
CA ALA A 680 -12.10 21.80 5.19
C ALA A 680 -11.92 23.18 5.83
N ALA A 681 -10.71 23.51 6.31
CA ALA A 681 -10.40 24.83 6.85
C ALA A 681 -10.45 25.93 5.78
N GLU A 682 -9.95 25.65 4.58
CA GLU A 682 -10.00 26.60 3.46
C GLU A 682 -11.43 26.82 2.98
N MET A 683 -12.25 25.77 2.93
CA MET A 683 -13.67 25.86 2.57
C MET A 683 -14.42 26.77 3.55
N GLU A 684 -14.24 26.56 4.86
CA GLU A 684 -14.85 27.42 5.90
C GLU A 684 -14.42 28.89 5.77
N LEU A 685 -13.16 29.16 5.40
CA LEU A 685 -12.66 30.52 5.18
C LEU A 685 -13.28 31.19 3.94
N ARG A 686 -13.51 30.43 2.86
CA ARG A 686 -14.15 30.94 1.64
C ARG A 686 -15.63 31.26 1.89
N GLU A 687 -16.34 30.39 2.58
CA GLU A 687 -17.74 30.62 2.97
C GLU A 687 -17.89 31.85 3.87
N GLY A 688 -17.01 32.01 4.86
CA GLY A 688 -17.02 33.20 5.73
C GLY A 688 -16.71 34.51 5.01
N ALA A 689 -15.91 34.46 3.93
CA ALA A 689 -15.60 35.63 3.11
C ALA A 689 -16.74 36.05 2.17
N GLU A 690 -17.61 35.12 1.76
CA GLU A 690 -18.80 35.44 0.94
C GLU A 690 -19.94 36.08 1.75
N THR A 691 -19.98 35.84 3.07
CA THR A 691 -21.02 36.40 3.96
C THR A 691 -20.77 37.83 4.45
N ASP A 692 -19.58 38.41 4.21
CA ASP A 692 -19.23 39.77 4.61
C ASP A 692 -18.79 40.65 3.42
N PRO A 693 -19.71 41.20 2.60
CA PRO A 693 -19.45 42.43 1.88
C PRO A 693 -19.73 43.60 2.83
N VAL A 694 -18.90 43.78 3.87
CA VAL A 694 -18.88 45.06 4.56
C VAL A 694 -18.23 46.04 3.60
N GLU A 695 -19.07 46.85 2.97
CA GLU A 695 -18.68 48.06 2.24
C GLU A 695 -17.83 48.92 3.19
N ILE A 696 -16.51 48.79 3.12
CA ILE A 696 -15.60 49.71 3.77
C ILE A 696 -15.67 51.00 2.94
N THR A 697 -16.66 51.84 3.26
CA THR A 697 -16.61 53.25 2.92
C THR A 697 -15.29 53.80 3.45
N ARG A 698 -14.43 54.20 2.52
CA ARG A 698 -13.14 54.85 2.80
C ARG A 698 -13.38 56.02 3.77
N PRO A 699 -12.63 56.13 4.88
CA PRO A 699 -12.60 57.37 5.63
C PRO A 699 -11.89 58.41 4.77
N ASP A 700 -12.60 59.48 4.46
CA ASP A 700 -12.01 60.66 3.82
C ASP A 700 -10.86 61.23 4.66
N LYS A 701 -9.93 61.81 3.92
CA LYS A 701 -8.65 62.39 4.34
C LYS A 701 -8.76 63.24 5.61
N PHE A 702 -8.00 62.89 6.63
CA PHE A 702 -7.58 63.84 7.66
C PHE A 702 -6.52 64.77 7.06
N GLU A 703 -6.93 65.98 6.66
CA GLU A 703 -6.04 67.12 6.52
C GLU A 703 -5.89 67.81 7.88
N ALA A 704 -4.65 68.05 8.26
CA ALA A 704 -4.27 68.73 9.48
C ALA A 704 -4.50 70.24 9.34
N HIS A 705 -5.33 70.82 10.22
CA HIS A 705 -5.25 72.23 10.54
C HIS A 705 -5.29 72.45 12.06
N ASN A 706 -4.18 72.99 12.56
CA ASN A 706 -4.13 73.77 13.78
C ASN A 706 -5.06 74.97 13.64
N ASP A 707 -5.89 75.25 14.64
CA ASP A 707 -5.91 76.56 15.28
C ASP A 707 -6.65 76.54 16.62
N SER A 708 -6.10 77.33 17.53
CA SER A 708 -6.55 77.64 18.88
C SER A 708 -7.86 78.45 18.92
N LEU A 709 -8.67 78.29 19.98
CA LEU A 709 -9.15 79.35 20.89
C LEU A 709 -10.42 78.90 21.69
N TYR A 710 -10.31 79.04 23.01
CA TYR A 710 -11.31 79.48 24.01
C TYR A 710 -12.63 78.73 24.32
N GLU A 711 -12.68 78.37 25.61
CA GLU A 711 -13.75 78.59 26.61
C GLU A 711 -15.09 77.83 26.63
N SER A 712 -15.20 77.03 27.71
CA SER A 712 -16.29 76.98 28.72
C SER A 712 -17.72 76.60 28.30
N GLY A 713 -18.27 75.58 28.98
CA GLY A 713 -19.70 75.29 28.94
C GLY A 713 -20.05 73.96 29.58
N THR A 714 -20.20 73.96 30.90
CA THR A 714 -20.83 72.89 31.68
C THR A 714 -22.26 72.60 31.21
N LYS A 715 -22.65 71.33 31.11
CA LYS A 715 -23.95 70.84 31.60
C LYS A 715 -24.01 69.31 31.68
N GLN A 716 -24.35 68.86 32.87
CA GLN A 716 -24.65 67.48 33.24
C GLN A 716 -25.96 67.00 32.61
N HIS A 717 -26.10 65.67 32.67
CA HIS A 717 -27.28 64.94 33.17
C HIS A 717 -28.16 64.16 32.16
N VAL A 718 -28.09 62.82 32.36
CA VAL A 718 -29.19 61.89 32.70
C VAL A 718 -29.44 60.78 31.66
N ILE A 719 -29.10 59.58 32.13
CA ILE A 719 -29.57 58.26 31.68
C ILE A 719 -30.96 58.04 32.28
N PRO A 720 -31.90 57.41 31.54
CA PRO A 720 -32.85 56.50 32.20
C PRO A 720 -32.96 55.12 31.53
N PRO A 721 -33.52 54.12 32.26
CA PRO A 721 -33.19 52.69 32.16
C PRO A 721 -34.22 51.88 31.36
N TRP A 722 -33.83 50.75 30.75
CA TRP A 722 -33.84 49.37 31.28
C TRP A 722 -32.96 48.48 30.41
#